data_AF-A0A8H4H496-F1
#
_entry.id   AF-A0A8H4H496-F1
#
_cell.length_a   1.000
_cell.length_b   1.000
_cell.length_c   1.000
_cell.angle_alpha   90.00
_cell.angle_beta   90.00
_cell.angle_gamma   90.00
#
_symmetry.space_group_name_H-M   'P 1'
#
loop_
_entity.id
_entity.type
_entity.pdbx_description
1 polymer ?
#
loop_
_entity_poly.entity_id
_entity_poly.type
_entity_poly.pdbx_seq_one_letter_code
_entity_poly.pdbx_strand_id
1 'polypeptide(L)'
;MTGGARIVVGIDFGTTYSGVAFALESSPDDVEVVRVWPGARKRTMPKVPTTISYENGKLLWGYQTPMFGEVVRGIKLLLDPTEGIDYTPAVQSKEILAKYDKEPVDVARDYLQLLVNGAKETLRRRFGNALDSMEIRFVLTVPAVWTDKAKNMTLTAATDAGISALDVTLVSEPEAAALSCLNAIQPNTIEDGDVVIICDAGGGTVLRAICGSVLLDKRFESYLVGLFGNKTYQSLSHKTRETALNYWQDFVKPNFAGPSIEDDDEYSEVDYSVPISGVGDKPEIKLEGGFLNMTKENVGGIFLPVVDEVERLVQDQMVQISMAGMRAKAIFLVGGFGSSEYLFRRLQSAVVNVTVMQPPNAWSAVVRGAVLRGLGGNQVGQRIARCHYGIKFNIEYNPRRHNAADKYWDALTDKWYVGNRMKWYIEKGKPISEDKPIRMSWSRNLPKVSCVEKLKQVTTSLYICNLDDAPDHLTEDVFKVCTLEANLSAIPRNLFRGGTNYSGQEYYTIPFQIAMTPTSASILFNLEFNGVSYGSSNFEELSATYVKLSSETPEIFQYLPYGPFESSDAYDQWYSNRIRPTKESIIFAIILKAGIARKRKPGSDEFEELKVEDGTFAGTTGLIRADPDNSVVEVGHVVLLPRFHRTFVGTAAHTLLLNHMLDPPPNGLHLRRVQWQAFSRNQASIAAAQRLGFQLEGIIRWQRVLPKGKKGNESGVIDDKMPGLDPTGHKKLGPGRHSAMLSLCWDDWENGARERLHALSQKYY
;
A
#
# COMPACT_ATOMS: atom_id res chain seq x y z
N MET A 1 26.82 -3.57 9.36
CA MET A 1 25.45 -4.13 9.44
C MET A 1 24.85 -3.88 10.81
N THR A 2 23.87 -2.97 10.92
CA THR A 2 22.67 -3.06 11.80
C THR A 2 21.80 -1.84 11.49
N GLY A 3 21.14 -1.83 10.33
CA GLY A 3 19.77 -1.30 10.33
C GLY A 3 18.97 -2.26 11.22
N GLY A 4 18.11 -1.76 12.09
CA GLY A 4 17.29 -2.62 12.95
C GLY A 4 16.64 -3.73 12.12
N ALA A 5 16.58 -4.95 12.66
CA ALA A 5 15.98 -6.07 11.95
C ALA A 5 14.57 -5.68 11.50
N ARG A 6 14.22 -5.99 10.25
CA ARG A 6 12.90 -5.70 9.70
C ARG A 6 12.01 -6.92 9.82
N ILE A 7 10.79 -6.71 10.29
CA ILE A 7 9.73 -7.71 10.32
C ILE A 7 8.74 -7.38 9.20
N VAL A 8 8.39 -8.38 8.41
CA VAL A 8 7.25 -8.30 7.48
C VAL A 8 6.09 -9.03 8.13
N VAL A 9 4.94 -8.36 8.22
CA VAL A 9 3.69 -8.88 8.79
C VAL A 9 2.64 -8.95 7.70
N GLY A 10 2.18 -10.14 7.38
CA GLY A 10 1.03 -10.38 6.52
C GLY A 10 -0.26 -10.33 7.32
N ILE A 11 -1.25 -9.59 6.85
CA ILE A 11 -2.60 -9.53 7.41
C ILE A 11 -3.58 -10.01 6.34
N ASP A 12 -4.29 -11.08 6.66
CA ASP A 12 -5.45 -11.54 5.88
C ASP A 12 -6.72 -11.12 6.60
N PHE A 13 -7.32 -10.01 6.19
CA PHE A 13 -8.60 -9.54 6.73
C PHE A 13 -9.73 -10.24 5.98
N GLY A 14 -10.09 -11.48 6.34
CA GLY A 14 -11.04 -12.30 5.58
C GLY A 14 -12.52 -12.09 5.96
N THR A 15 -13.45 -12.58 5.12
CA THR A 15 -14.90 -12.41 5.33
C THR A 15 -15.42 -13.08 6.60
N THR A 16 -15.01 -14.33 6.83
CA THR A 16 -15.45 -15.15 7.97
C THR A 16 -14.35 -15.28 9.02
N TYR A 17 -13.10 -15.35 8.59
CA TYR A 17 -11.92 -15.52 9.43
C TYR A 17 -10.78 -14.64 8.92
N SER A 18 -10.05 -14.01 9.83
CA SER A 18 -8.85 -13.24 9.56
C SER A 18 -7.61 -13.94 10.11
N GLY A 19 -6.44 -13.67 9.53
CA GLY A 19 -5.17 -14.28 9.94
C GLY A 19 -4.03 -13.26 9.99
N VAL A 20 -3.01 -13.56 10.78
CA VAL A 20 -1.76 -12.82 10.82
C VAL A 20 -0.60 -13.79 10.71
N ALA A 21 0.39 -13.45 9.89
CA ALA A 21 1.67 -14.14 9.81
C ALA A 21 2.82 -13.13 9.80
N PHE A 22 4.01 -13.55 10.16
CA PHE A 22 5.19 -12.70 10.10
C PHE A 22 6.45 -13.49 9.80
N ALA A 23 7.47 -12.79 9.31
CA ALA A 23 8.83 -13.30 9.16
C ALA A 23 9.83 -12.15 9.37
N LEU A 24 11.06 -12.51 9.74
CA LEU A 24 12.18 -11.57 9.70
C LEU A 24 12.73 -11.51 8.27
N GLU A 25 13.09 -10.32 7.80
CA GLU A 25 13.71 -10.13 6.48
C GLU A 25 15.03 -10.92 6.35
N SER A 26 15.73 -11.16 7.46
CA SER A 26 16.93 -12.00 7.51
C SER A 26 16.67 -13.51 7.42
N SER A 27 15.41 -13.94 7.56
CA SER A 27 15.00 -15.36 7.61
C SER A 27 13.71 -15.55 6.80
N PRO A 28 13.76 -15.33 5.46
CA PRO A 28 12.57 -15.27 4.63
C PRO A 28 11.81 -16.61 4.52
N ASP A 29 12.49 -17.74 4.75
CA ASP A 29 11.89 -19.07 4.71
C ASP A 29 11.06 -19.41 5.96
N ASP A 30 11.26 -18.67 7.06
CA ASP A 30 10.66 -18.94 8.37
C ASP A 30 9.36 -18.13 8.60
N VAL A 31 8.35 -18.38 7.74
CA VAL A 31 7.04 -17.72 7.89
C VAL A 31 6.24 -18.34 9.05
N GLU A 32 6.12 -17.58 10.13
CA GLU A 32 5.36 -17.94 11.34
C GLU A 32 3.91 -17.42 11.26
N VAL A 33 2.92 -18.28 11.51
CA VAL A 33 1.50 -17.91 11.56
C VAL A 33 1.06 -17.75 13.01
N VAL A 34 0.39 -16.64 13.33
CA VAL A 34 -0.18 -16.39 14.65
C VAL A 34 -1.32 -17.40 14.90
N ARG A 35 -1.16 -18.20 15.97
CA ARG A 35 -2.06 -19.31 16.28
C ARG A 35 -2.80 -19.17 17.61
N VAL A 36 -2.45 -18.18 18.41
CA VAL A 36 -3.01 -17.96 19.75
C VAL A 36 -3.77 -16.64 19.73
N TRP A 37 -5.07 -16.73 19.99
CA TRP A 37 -5.98 -15.59 19.91
C TRP A 37 -6.70 -15.36 21.24
N PRO A 38 -6.99 -14.11 21.62
CA PRO A 38 -7.83 -13.82 22.78
C PRO A 38 -9.17 -14.56 22.70
N GLY A 39 -9.63 -15.13 23.82
CA GLY A 39 -10.90 -15.87 23.89
C GLY A 39 -10.87 -17.31 23.35
N ALA A 40 -9.83 -17.72 22.61
CA ALA A 40 -9.72 -19.07 22.04
C ALA A 40 -9.49 -20.20 23.07
N ARG A 41 -9.45 -19.88 24.37
CA ARG A 41 -9.11 -20.80 25.47
C ARG A 41 -7.75 -21.48 25.20
N LYS A 42 -7.64 -22.80 25.37
CA LYS A 42 -6.42 -23.59 25.09
C LYS A 42 -6.31 -24.06 23.62
N ARG A 43 -7.16 -23.58 22.71
CA ARG A 43 -7.12 -23.97 21.29
C ARG A 43 -6.07 -23.15 20.54
N THR A 44 -5.38 -23.79 19.58
CA THR A 44 -4.46 -23.10 18.66
C THR A 44 -5.05 -23.10 17.26
N MET A 45 -5.40 -21.94 16.73
CA MET A 45 -6.13 -21.79 15.47
C MET A 45 -5.35 -20.84 14.55
N PRO A 46 -5.09 -21.21 13.28
CA PRO A 46 -4.29 -20.38 12.37
C PRO A 46 -4.98 -19.06 11.97
N LYS A 47 -6.27 -18.93 12.28
CA LYS A 47 -7.09 -17.74 12.03
C LYS A 47 -8.05 -17.48 13.18
N VAL A 48 -8.58 -16.27 13.24
CA VAL A 48 -9.56 -15.77 14.21
C VAL A 48 -10.83 -15.34 13.51
N PRO A 49 -12.05 -15.56 14.07
CA PRO A 49 -13.28 -15.12 13.43
C PRO A 49 -13.29 -13.62 13.15
N THR A 50 -13.80 -13.23 11.98
CA THR A 50 -14.03 -11.82 11.61
C THR A 50 -15.36 -11.35 12.19
N THR A 51 -15.43 -11.35 13.52
CA THR A 51 -16.61 -10.97 14.30
C THR A 51 -16.25 -9.90 15.33
N ILE A 52 -17.19 -9.00 15.59
CA ILE A 52 -17.05 -7.95 16.60
C ILE A 52 -18.40 -7.64 17.25
N SER A 53 -18.40 -7.32 18.53
CA SER A 53 -19.57 -6.93 19.30
C SER A 53 -19.29 -5.66 20.09
N TYR A 54 -20.27 -4.76 20.11
CA TYR A 54 -20.26 -3.48 20.83
C TYR A 54 -21.18 -3.49 22.06
N GLU A 55 -21.68 -4.67 22.43
CA GLU A 55 -22.69 -4.83 23.47
C GLU A 55 -22.19 -4.29 24.83
N ASN A 56 -23.05 -3.55 25.54
CA ASN A 56 -22.75 -2.97 26.85
C ASN A 56 -21.50 -2.06 26.89
N GLY A 57 -21.15 -1.43 25.76
CA GLY A 57 -19.97 -0.55 25.66
C GLY A 57 -18.64 -1.30 25.74
N LYS A 58 -18.64 -2.63 25.65
CA LYS A 58 -17.43 -3.46 25.59
C LYS A 58 -17.18 -3.88 24.15
N LEU A 59 -15.92 -3.77 23.74
CA LEU A 59 -15.47 -4.21 22.42
C LEU A 59 -14.95 -5.64 22.52
N LEU A 60 -15.76 -6.61 22.09
CA LEU A 60 -15.39 -8.03 22.03
C LEU A 60 -15.20 -8.43 20.58
N TRP A 61 -14.18 -9.23 20.27
CA TRP A 61 -13.86 -9.61 18.89
C TRP A 61 -13.37 -11.05 18.80
N GLY A 62 -13.47 -11.64 17.60
CA GLY A 62 -13.00 -12.99 17.34
C GLY A 62 -13.63 -14.00 18.30
N TYR A 63 -12.80 -14.83 18.93
CA TYR A 63 -13.27 -15.84 19.89
C TYR A 63 -13.80 -15.27 21.22
N GLN A 64 -13.71 -13.95 21.43
CA GLN A 64 -14.31 -13.30 22.61
C GLN A 64 -15.77 -12.90 22.38
N THR A 65 -16.25 -12.87 21.13
CA THR A 65 -17.66 -12.51 20.87
C THR A 65 -18.60 -13.52 21.48
N PRO A 66 -19.72 -13.09 22.08
CA PRO A 66 -20.67 -14.00 22.69
C PRO A 66 -21.34 -14.87 21.63
N MET A 67 -21.69 -16.10 22.00
CA MET A 67 -22.49 -17.00 21.14
C MET A 67 -23.91 -16.45 20.93
N PHE A 68 -24.46 -15.77 21.93
CA PHE A 68 -25.77 -15.13 21.87
C PHE A 68 -25.61 -13.64 22.18
N GLY A 69 -26.03 -12.77 21.28
CA GLY A 69 -25.95 -11.32 21.45
C GLY A 69 -25.82 -10.59 20.13
N GLU A 70 -25.59 -9.28 20.21
CA GLU A 70 -25.38 -8.42 19.03
C GLU A 70 -23.95 -8.56 18.53
N VAL A 71 -23.77 -9.41 17.52
CA VAL A 71 -22.46 -9.68 16.90
C VAL A 71 -22.51 -9.30 15.43
N VAL A 72 -21.64 -8.39 15.04
CA VAL A 72 -21.42 -8.02 13.64
C VAL A 72 -20.60 -9.12 12.95
N ARG A 73 -21.09 -9.60 11.81
CA ARG A 73 -20.50 -10.64 10.96
C ARG A 73 -20.53 -10.23 9.50
N GLY A 74 -19.58 -10.72 8.70
CA GLY A 74 -19.56 -10.47 7.26
C GLY A 74 -19.33 -9.00 6.90
N ILE A 75 -18.73 -8.21 7.80
CA ILE A 75 -18.46 -6.77 7.60
C ILE A 75 -17.68 -6.50 6.31
N LYS A 76 -16.79 -7.43 5.95
CA LYS A 76 -16.01 -7.36 4.72
C LYS A 76 -16.90 -7.25 3.48
N LEU A 77 -18.02 -7.98 3.42
CA LEU A 77 -18.98 -7.90 2.30
C LEU A 77 -19.70 -6.55 2.25
N LEU A 78 -19.82 -5.85 3.37
CA LEU A 78 -20.47 -4.53 3.43
C LEU A 78 -19.56 -3.39 2.92
N LEU A 79 -18.26 -3.64 2.73
CA LEU A 79 -17.32 -2.65 2.18
C LEU A 79 -17.47 -2.43 0.67
N ASP A 80 -18.03 -3.40 -0.05
CA ASP A 80 -18.37 -3.27 -1.47
C ASP A 80 -19.86 -3.57 -1.72
N PRO A 81 -20.75 -2.55 -1.66
CA PRO A 81 -22.18 -2.75 -1.80
C PRO A 81 -22.64 -3.03 -3.24
N THR A 82 -21.74 -2.90 -4.23
CA THR A 82 -22.09 -2.95 -5.66
C THR A 82 -22.45 -4.35 -6.15
N GLU A 83 -22.03 -5.38 -5.43
CA GLU A 83 -22.14 -6.79 -5.86
C GLU A 83 -23.43 -7.48 -5.37
N GLY A 84 -24.31 -6.79 -4.64
CA GLY A 84 -25.51 -7.39 -4.06
C GLY A 84 -25.19 -8.35 -2.89
N ILE A 85 -25.61 -8.00 -1.68
CA ILE A 85 -25.22 -8.76 -0.48
C ILE A 85 -26.33 -9.75 -0.14
N ASP A 86 -26.11 -11.01 -0.51
CA ASP A 86 -27.05 -12.10 -0.27
C ASP A 86 -26.56 -13.06 0.84
N TYR A 87 -26.15 -12.49 1.97
CA TYR A 87 -25.70 -13.22 3.16
C TYR A 87 -26.39 -12.69 4.43
N THR A 88 -27.31 -13.48 4.99
CA THR A 88 -28.19 -13.08 6.11
C THR A 88 -27.45 -12.42 7.27
N PRO A 89 -26.34 -12.98 7.80
CA PRO A 89 -25.63 -12.36 8.92
C PRO A 89 -25.01 -10.99 8.60
N ALA A 90 -24.56 -10.75 7.36
CA ALA A 90 -24.08 -9.43 6.95
C ALA A 90 -25.24 -8.44 6.81
N VAL A 91 -26.40 -8.88 6.32
CA VAL A 91 -27.61 -8.06 6.24
C VAL A 91 -28.09 -7.66 7.64
N GLN A 92 -28.20 -8.62 8.57
CA GLN A 92 -28.55 -8.38 9.96
C GLN A 92 -27.56 -7.44 10.67
N SER A 93 -26.27 -7.53 10.32
CA SER A 93 -25.26 -6.64 10.87
C SER A 93 -25.54 -5.17 10.56
N LYS A 94 -26.24 -4.83 9.47
CA LYS A 94 -26.61 -3.43 9.15
C LYS A 94 -27.49 -2.80 10.23
N GLU A 95 -28.38 -3.57 10.84
CA GLU A 95 -29.23 -3.09 11.94
C GLU A 95 -28.40 -2.80 13.19
N ILE A 96 -27.42 -3.66 13.48
CA ILE A 96 -26.46 -3.44 14.58
C ILE A 96 -25.62 -2.19 14.30
N LEU A 97 -25.09 -2.04 13.09
CA LEU A 97 -24.32 -0.85 12.68
C LEU A 97 -25.11 0.45 12.88
N ALA A 98 -26.37 0.48 12.43
CA ALA A 98 -27.25 1.62 12.61
C ALA A 98 -27.53 1.93 14.10
N LYS A 99 -27.72 0.89 14.93
CA LYS A 99 -27.90 1.05 16.38
C LYS A 99 -26.71 1.74 17.06
N TYR A 100 -25.51 1.47 16.57
CA TYR A 100 -24.25 2.01 17.13
C TYR A 100 -23.69 3.22 16.38
N ASP A 101 -24.44 3.78 15.41
CA ASP A 101 -24.03 4.89 14.55
C ASP A 101 -22.66 4.65 13.88
N LYS A 102 -22.53 3.49 13.24
CA LYS A 102 -21.29 3.05 12.59
C LYS A 102 -21.50 2.71 11.12
N GLU A 103 -20.58 3.17 10.29
CA GLU A 103 -20.48 2.74 8.90
C GLU A 103 -19.63 1.46 8.79
N PRO A 104 -19.75 0.70 7.69
CA PRO A 104 -18.95 -0.52 7.49
C PRO A 104 -17.43 -0.32 7.64
N VAL A 105 -16.93 0.84 7.21
CA VAL A 105 -15.51 1.19 7.31
C VAL A 105 -15.06 1.42 8.76
N ASP A 106 -15.93 1.95 9.63
CA ASP A 106 -15.63 2.13 11.05
C ASP A 106 -15.44 0.80 11.76
N VAL A 107 -16.30 -0.17 11.46
CA VAL A 107 -16.22 -1.51 12.04
C VAL A 107 -15.00 -2.27 11.51
N ALA A 108 -14.68 -2.10 10.21
CA ALA A 108 -13.46 -2.65 9.64
C ALA A 108 -12.21 -2.05 10.31
N ARG A 109 -12.16 -0.73 10.53
CA ARG A 109 -11.09 -0.05 11.29
C ARG A 109 -10.99 -0.62 12.70
N ASP A 110 -12.10 -0.70 13.44
CA ASP A 110 -12.11 -1.18 14.82
C ASP A 110 -11.58 -2.63 14.91
N TYR A 111 -12.02 -3.50 14.00
CA TYR A 111 -11.54 -4.88 13.93
C TYR A 111 -10.05 -4.97 13.57
N LEU A 112 -9.61 -4.24 12.54
CA LEU A 112 -8.20 -4.20 12.13
C LEU A 112 -7.31 -3.66 13.26
N GLN A 113 -7.76 -2.66 14.01
CA GLN A 113 -7.03 -2.13 15.16
C GLN A 113 -6.78 -3.20 16.21
N LEU A 114 -7.81 -4.00 16.54
CA LEU A 114 -7.70 -5.12 17.48
C LEU A 114 -6.77 -6.22 16.95
N LEU A 115 -6.89 -6.56 15.66
CA LEU A 115 -6.06 -7.56 15.01
C LEU A 115 -4.57 -7.16 14.99
N VAL A 116 -4.28 -5.91 14.62
CA VAL A 116 -2.92 -5.33 14.61
C VAL A 116 -2.34 -5.26 16.02
N ASN A 117 -3.15 -4.87 17.01
CA ASN A 117 -2.70 -4.84 18.41
C ASN A 117 -2.37 -6.25 18.92
N GLY A 118 -3.21 -7.24 18.61
CA GLY A 118 -2.93 -8.64 18.93
C GLY A 118 -1.66 -9.18 18.23
N ALA A 119 -1.42 -8.77 16.99
CA ALA A 119 -0.18 -9.06 16.27
C ALA A 119 1.04 -8.45 16.96
N LYS A 120 1.00 -7.15 17.27
CA LYS A 120 2.07 -6.43 17.99
C LYS A 120 2.34 -7.05 19.36
N GLU A 121 1.31 -7.49 20.09
CA GLU A 121 1.48 -8.20 21.36
C GLU A 121 2.19 -9.54 21.17
N THR A 122 1.82 -10.31 20.13
CA THR A 122 2.47 -11.58 19.79
C THR A 122 3.95 -11.37 19.48
N LEU A 123 4.27 -10.35 18.66
CA LEU A 123 5.65 -9.96 18.36
C LEU A 123 6.39 -9.51 19.62
N ARG A 124 5.74 -8.75 20.52
CA ARG A 124 6.34 -8.30 21.79
C ARG A 124 6.67 -9.46 22.71
N ARG A 125 5.83 -10.50 22.76
CA ARG A 125 6.12 -11.74 23.51
C ARG A 125 7.27 -12.52 22.88
N ARG A 126 7.39 -12.51 21.55
CA ARG A 126 8.44 -13.23 20.81
C ARG A 126 9.81 -12.55 20.91
N PHE A 127 9.86 -11.23 20.71
CA PHE A 127 11.10 -10.46 20.57
C PHE A 127 11.43 -9.58 21.78
N GLY A 128 10.52 -9.48 22.76
CA GLY A 128 10.71 -8.64 23.94
C GLY A 128 10.91 -7.16 23.59
N ASN A 129 11.82 -6.51 24.30
CA ASN A 129 12.15 -5.10 24.10
C ASN A 129 12.86 -4.82 22.75
N ALA A 130 13.42 -5.84 22.10
CA ALA A 130 14.11 -5.66 20.81
C ALA A 130 13.14 -5.17 19.72
N LEU A 131 11.85 -5.48 19.83
CA LEU A 131 10.80 -5.03 18.90
C LEU A 131 10.77 -3.50 18.73
N ASP A 132 11.10 -2.73 19.78
CA ASP A 132 11.06 -1.25 19.72
C ASP A 132 12.09 -0.66 18.75
N SER A 133 13.14 -1.43 18.44
CA SER A 133 14.18 -1.05 17.48
C SER A 133 13.96 -1.60 16.06
N MET A 134 12.94 -2.45 15.89
CA MET A 134 12.66 -3.12 14.61
C MET A 134 11.73 -2.28 13.74
N GLU A 135 11.94 -2.34 12.42
CA GLU A 135 10.98 -1.81 11.44
C GLU A 135 9.92 -2.87 11.18
N ILE A 136 8.63 -2.49 11.20
CA ILE A 136 7.53 -3.41 10.90
C ILE A 136 6.84 -2.93 9.64
N ARG A 137 6.82 -3.77 8.60
CA ARG A 137 6.03 -3.54 7.39
C ARG A 137 4.84 -4.48 7.35
N PHE A 138 3.71 -3.96 6.92
CA PHE A 138 2.45 -4.68 6.80
C PHE A 138 2.11 -4.92 5.33
N VAL A 139 1.66 -6.14 5.03
CA VAL A 139 1.09 -6.51 3.73
C VAL A 139 -0.34 -6.98 3.99
N LEU A 140 -1.31 -6.18 3.56
CA LEU A 140 -2.74 -6.42 3.78
C LEU A 140 -3.37 -7.03 2.53
N THR A 141 -4.10 -8.14 2.69
CA THR A 141 -4.76 -8.80 1.56
C THR A 141 -6.15 -8.22 1.29
N VAL A 142 -6.52 -8.17 0.02
CA VAL A 142 -7.87 -7.78 -0.43
C VAL A 142 -8.35 -8.68 -1.57
N PRO A 143 -9.67 -8.90 -1.73
CA PRO A 143 -10.21 -9.66 -2.84
C PRO A 143 -9.86 -9.01 -4.17
N ALA A 144 -9.44 -9.83 -5.15
CA ALA A 144 -9.05 -9.30 -6.45
C ALA A 144 -10.23 -8.64 -7.20
N VAL A 145 -11.45 -9.12 -6.97
CA VAL A 145 -12.69 -8.68 -7.66
C VAL A 145 -13.22 -7.34 -7.19
N TRP A 146 -12.81 -6.88 -6.01
CA TRP A 146 -13.34 -5.66 -5.44
C TRP A 146 -13.07 -4.43 -6.30
N THR A 147 -14.03 -3.52 -6.24
CA THR A 147 -13.89 -2.18 -6.80
C THR A 147 -12.67 -1.48 -6.19
N ASP A 148 -12.05 -0.59 -6.97
CA ASP A 148 -10.93 0.22 -6.49
C ASP A 148 -11.32 1.05 -5.24
N LYS A 149 -12.60 1.43 -5.14
CA LYS A 149 -13.17 2.10 -3.96
C LYS A 149 -13.11 1.20 -2.71
N ALA A 150 -13.57 -0.05 -2.79
CA ALA A 150 -13.57 -0.97 -1.64
C ALA A 150 -12.14 -1.33 -1.19
N LYS A 151 -11.21 -1.50 -2.14
CA LYS A 151 -9.78 -1.69 -1.85
C LYS A 151 -9.21 -0.48 -1.11
N ASN A 152 -9.48 0.74 -1.59
CA ASN A 152 -9.04 1.96 -0.93
C ASN A 152 -9.67 2.14 0.47
N MET A 153 -10.96 1.85 0.64
CA MET A 153 -11.62 1.89 1.97
C MET A 153 -10.96 0.92 2.97
N THR A 154 -10.49 -0.23 2.49
CA THR A 154 -9.77 -1.19 3.34
C THR A 154 -8.40 -0.68 3.74
N LEU A 155 -7.69 -0.03 2.82
CA LEU A 155 -6.43 0.67 3.13
C LEU A 155 -6.66 1.79 4.15
N THR A 156 -7.68 2.62 3.96
CA THR A 156 -8.04 3.69 4.90
C THR A 156 -8.39 3.12 6.28
N ALA A 157 -9.17 2.04 6.36
CA ALA A 157 -9.47 1.38 7.63
C ALA A 157 -8.20 0.86 8.33
N ALA A 158 -7.23 0.35 7.58
CA ALA A 158 -5.96 -0.10 8.12
C ALA A 158 -5.07 1.06 8.61
N THR A 159 -5.06 2.19 7.88
CA THR A 159 -4.32 3.38 8.31
C THR A 159 -4.91 4.01 9.57
N ASP A 160 -6.23 4.09 9.61
CA ASP A 160 -6.97 4.61 10.78
C ASP A 160 -6.88 3.66 11.98
N ALA A 161 -6.57 2.38 11.74
CA ALA A 161 -6.24 1.38 12.75
C ALA A 161 -4.79 1.45 13.26
N GLY A 162 -4.06 2.54 12.97
CA GLY A 162 -2.73 2.80 13.51
C GLY A 162 -1.60 2.07 12.78
N ILE A 163 -1.82 1.66 11.52
CA ILE A 163 -0.74 1.28 10.62
C ILE A 163 -0.33 2.52 9.82
N SER A 164 0.95 2.86 9.80
CA SER A 164 1.43 3.98 8.98
C SER A 164 1.15 3.71 7.49
N ALA A 165 0.65 4.72 6.77
CA ALA A 165 0.43 4.64 5.32
C ALA A 165 1.72 4.34 4.53
N LEU A 166 2.90 4.62 5.11
CA LEU A 166 4.20 4.29 4.53
C LEU A 166 4.61 2.83 4.75
N ASP A 167 4.05 2.19 5.76
CA ASP A 167 4.42 0.84 6.18
C ASP A 167 3.41 -0.22 5.74
N VAL A 168 2.31 0.15 5.07
CA VAL A 168 1.29 -0.78 4.57
C VAL A 168 1.27 -0.84 3.04
N THR A 169 1.22 -2.06 2.52
CA THR A 169 0.99 -2.34 1.10
C THR A 169 -0.18 -3.29 0.94
N LEU A 170 -0.90 -3.18 -0.18
CA LEU A 170 -1.97 -4.10 -0.51
C LEU A 170 -1.47 -5.21 -1.46
N VAL A 171 -1.97 -6.42 -1.26
CA VAL A 171 -1.82 -7.54 -2.20
C VAL A 171 -3.17 -8.19 -2.45
N SER A 172 -3.42 -8.66 -3.68
CA SER A 172 -4.62 -9.45 -3.94
C SER A 172 -4.53 -10.84 -3.28
N GLU A 173 -5.64 -11.31 -2.69
CA GLU A 173 -5.73 -12.65 -2.08
C GLU A 173 -5.24 -13.80 -2.99
N PRO A 174 -5.68 -13.92 -4.26
CA PRO A 174 -5.21 -15.01 -5.12
C PRO A 174 -3.73 -14.91 -5.47
N GLU A 175 -3.15 -13.70 -5.53
CA GLU A 175 -1.71 -13.54 -5.73
C GLU A 175 -0.92 -13.96 -4.51
N ALA A 176 -1.34 -13.53 -3.32
CA ALA A 176 -0.73 -13.98 -2.08
C ALA A 176 -0.81 -15.52 -1.98
N ALA A 177 -1.98 -16.08 -2.24
CA ALA A 177 -2.16 -17.52 -2.27
C ALA A 177 -1.22 -18.20 -3.29
N ALA A 178 -1.06 -17.63 -4.50
CA ALA A 178 -0.14 -18.14 -5.51
C ALA A 178 1.30 -18.22 -4.99
N LEU A 179 1.79 -17.15 -4.38
CA LEU A 179 3.15 -17.09 -3.80
C LEU A 179 3.35 -18.15 -2.73
N SER A 180 2.36 -18.34 -1.85
CA SER A 180 2.43 -19.39 -0.84
C SER A 180 2.39 -20.79 -1.45
N CYS A 181 1.60 -21.02 -2.51
CA CYS A 181 1.53 -22.33 -3.16
C CYS A 181 2.85 -22.67 -3.85
N LEU A 182 3.35 -21.75 -4.68
CA LEU A 182 4.59 -21.93 -5.44
C LEU A 182 5.79 -22.15 -4.52
N ASN A 183 5.82 -21.53 -3.34
CA ASN A 183 6.86 -21.76 -2.35
C ASN A 183 6.72 -23.10 -1.59
N ALA A 184 5.51 -23.64 -1.48
CA ALA A 184 5.22 -24.82 -0.65
C ALA A 184 5.27 -26.15 -1.43
N ILE A 185 5.25 -26.12 -2.77
CA ILE A 185 5.22 -27.33 -3.59
C ILE A 185 6.61 -27.96 -3.62
N GLN A 186 6.71 -29.23 -3.22
CA GLN A 186 7.87 -30.09 -3.50
C GLN A 186 7.40 -31.53 -3.75
N PRO A 187 7.98 -32.26 -4.74
CA PRO A 187 8.92 -31.78 -5.76
C PRO A 187 8.25 -30.86 -6.80
N ASN A 188 9.02 -29.91 -7.36
CA ASN A 188 8.54 -28.84 -8.25
C ASN A 188 8.06 -29.40 -9.60
N THR A 189 6.82 -29.92 -9.65
CA THR A 189 6.18 -30.28 -10.93
C THR A 189 5.82 -29.05 -11.76
N ILE A 190 5.96 -27.84 -11.23
CA ILE A 190 5.73 -26.57 -11.92
C ILE A 190 7.06 -25.97 -12.34
N GLU A 191 7.16 -25.60 -13.61
CA GLU A 191 8.33 -25.07 -14.29
C GLU A 191 8.02 -23.73 -14.97
N ASP A 192 9.07 -23.02 -15.39
CA ASP A 192 8.92 -21.76 -16.14
C ASP A 192 8.11 -21.99 -17.42
N GLY A 193 7.08 -21.15 -17.62
CA GLY A 193 6.16 -21.25 -18.76
C GLY A 193 4.88 -22.04 -18.49
N ASP A 194 4.78 -22.72 -17.35
CA ASP A 194 3.54 -23.40 -16.97
C ASP A 194 2.42 -22.41 -16.61
N VAL A 195 1.18 -22.82 -16.90
CA VAL A 195 -0.02 -22.07 -16.51
C VAL A 195 -0.70 -22.78 -15.36
N VAL A 196 -0.97 -22.04 -14.28
CA VAL A 196 -1.66 -22.54 -13.08
C VAL A 196 -2.90 -21.71 -12.81
N ILE A 197 -3.94 -22.37 -12.27
CA ILE A 197 -5.15 -21.71 -11.79
C ILE A 197 -5.11 -21.67 -10.27
N ILE A 198 -5.27 -20.48 -9.69
CA ILE A 198 -5.39 -20.32 -8.23
C ILE A 198 -6.86 -20.28 -7.85
N CYS A 199 -7.39 -21.41 -7.38
CA CYS A 199 -8.74 -21.51 -6.85
C CYS A 199 -8.73 -21.17 -5.34
N ASP A 200 -8.65 -19.87 -5.03
CA ASP A 200 -8.87 -19.39 -3.67
C ASP A 200 -10.36 -19.42 -3.36
N ALA A 201 -10.78 -20.50 -2.70
CA ALA A 201 -12.14 -20.73 -2.25
C ALA A 201 -12.26 -20.35 -0.77
N GLY A 202 -12.58 -19.09 -0.52
CA GLY A 202 -12.62 -18.48 0.80
C GLY A 202 -14.02 -18.45 1.45
N GLY A 203 -14.14 -17.55 2.43
CA GLY A 203 -15.38 -17.30 3.16
C GLY A 203 -16.48 -16.74 2.26
N GLY A 204 -16.22 -15.60 1.63
CA GLY A 204 -17.19 -14.88 0.79
C GLY A 204 -16.91 -14.93 -0.71
N THR A 205 -15.67 -15.22 -1.12
CA THR A 205 -15.22 -15.12 -2.51
C THR A 205 -14.60 -16.43 -2.94
N VAL A 206 -14.90 -16.87 -4.17
CA VAL A 206 -14.13 -17.91 -4.87
C VAL A 206 -13.75 -17.38 -6.24
N LEU A 207 -12.46 -17.47 -6.59
CA LEU A 207 -11.95 -16.97 -7.87
C LEU A 207 -12.36 -15.50 -8.15
N ARG A 208 -13.29 -15.31 -9.09
CA ARG A 208 -13.80 -14.02 -9.55
C ARG A 208 -15.25 -13.75 -9.13
N ALA A 209 -15.81 -14.52 -8.22
CA ALA A 209 -17.24 -14.43 -7.86
C ALA A 209 -17.48 -14.52 -6.35
N ILE A 210 -18.61 -13.99 -5.90
CA ILE A 210 -19.12 -14.16 -4.54
C ILE A 210 -19.83 -15.51 -4.42
N CYS A 211 -19.06 -16.59 -4.30
CA CYS A 211 -19.61 -17.94 -4.13
C CYS A 211 -18.89 -18.76 -3.04
N GLY A 212 -18.42 -18.08 -1.99
CA GLY A 212 -17.68 -18.71 -0.89
C GLY A 212 -18.53 -19.56 0.05
N SER A 213 -17.88 -20.14 1.07
CA SER A 213 -18.52 -21.00 2.08
C SER A 213 -19.72 -20.38 2.82
N VAL A 214 -19.88 -19.05 2.83
CA VAL A 214 -21.05 -18.38 3.39
C VAL A 214 -22.37 -18.77 2.68
N LEU A 215 -22.30 -19.17 1.41
CA LEU A 215 -23.48 -19.66 0.68
C LEU A 215 -23.93 -21.04 1.18
N LEU A 216 -23.02 -21.86 1.72
CA LEU A 216 -23.37 -23.13 2.35
C LEU A 216 -24.20 -22.90 3.62
N ASP A 217 -23.85 -21.86 4.39
CA ASP A 217 -24.58 -21.48 5.60
C ASP A 217 -26.01 -21.02 5.28
N LYS A 218 -26.16 -20.21 4.22
CA LYS A 218 -27.47 -19.81 3.70
C LYS A 218 -28.29 -21.01 3.22
N ARG A 219 -27.67 -21.96 2.52
CA ARG A 219 -28.37 -23.16 2.03
C ARG A 219 -28.75 -24.11 3.16
N PHE A 220 -27.93 -24.22 4.19
CA PHE A 220 -28.28 -24.94 5.41
C PHE A 220 -29.50 -24.30 6.10
N GLU A 221 -29.53 -22.98 6.25
CA GLU A 221 -30.72 -22.28 6.76
C GLU A 221 -31.95 -22.53 5.88
N SER A 222 -31.80 -22.47 4.55
CA SER A 222 -32.88 -22.75 3.60
C SER A 222 -33.40 -24.19 3.71
N TYR A 223 -32.50 -25.14 3.97
CA TYR A 223 -32.85 -26.54 4.23
C TYR A 223 -33.71 -26.66 5.50
N LEU A 224 -33.31 -26.02 6.60
CA LEU A 224 -34.12 -25.98 7.84
C LEU A 224 -35.48 -25.32 7.60
N VAL A 225 -35.53 -24.21 6.87
CA VAL A 225 -36.80 -23.54 6.49
C VAL A 225 -37.69 -24.49 5.68
N GLY A 226 -37.11 -25.31 4.79
CA GLY A 226 -37.83 -26.32 4.02
C GLY A 226 -38.43 -27.42 4.90
N LEU A 227 -37.68 -27.91 5.90
CA LEU A 227 -38.15 -28.96 6.82
C LEU A 227 -39.24 -28.46 7.78
N PHE A 228 -39.04 -27.30 8.40
CA PHE A 228 -39.98 -26.79 9.41
C PHE A 228 -41.13 -25.99 8.81
N GLY A 229 -40.97 -25.46 7.59
CA GLY A 229 -41.81 -24.41 7.03
C GLY A 229 -41.45 -23.03 7.57
N ASN A 230 -41.54 -22.00 6.74
CA ASN A 230 -41.08 -20.64 7.07
C ASN A 230 -41.67 -20.09 8.38
N LYS A 231 -42.99 -20.22 8.59
CA LYS A 231 -43.65 -19.71 9.81
C LYS A 231 -43.09 -20.35 11.08
N THR A 232 -42.93 -21.67 11.07
CA THR A 232 -42.42 -22.42 12.23
C THR A 232 -40.95 -22.15 12.46
N TYR A 233 -40.13 -22.13 11.41
CA TYR A 233 -38.71 -21.79 11.52
C TYR A 233 -38.49 -20.39 12.12
N GLN A 234 -39.26 -19.38 11.68
CA GLN A 234 -39.17 -18.03 12.23
C GLN A 234 -39.66 -17.94 13.68
N SER A 235 -40.55 -18.84 14.11
CA SER A 235 -40.99 -18.94 15.51
C SER A 235 -39.95 -19.62 16.43
N LEU A 236 -38.94 -20.29 15.86
CA LEU A 236 -37.86 -20.88 16.66
C LEU A 236 -37.07 -19.78 17.36
N SER A 237 -36.67 -20.07 18.60
CA SER A 237 -35.86 -19.13 19.38
C SER A 237 -34.58 -18.77 18.63
N HIS A 238 -34.12 -17.53 18.75
CA HIS A 238 -32.85 -17.11 18.19
C HIS A 238 -31.70 -18.02 18.65
N LYS A 239 -31.72 -18.46 19.92
CA LYS A 239 -30.72 -19.38 20.48
C LYS A 239 -30.71 -20.73 19.76
N THR A 240 -31.88 -21.28 19.42
CA THR A 240 -31.98 -22.56 18.69
C THR A 240 -31.37 -22.44 17.30
N ARG A 241 -31.76 -21.41 16.54
CA ARG A 241 -31.24 -21.18 15.18
C ARG A 241 -29.72 -20.95 15.19
N GLU A 242 -29.24 -20.13 16.12
CA GLU A 242 -27.81 -19.83 16.26
C GLU A 242 -26.99 -21.05 16.71
N THR A 243 -27.54 -21.91 17.58
CA THR A 243 -26.88 -23.16 18.00
C THR A 243 -26.74 -24.12 16.83
N ALA A 244 -27.80 -24.29 16.04
CA ALA A 244 -27.79 -25.14 14.85
C ALA A 244 -26.77 -24.65 13.82
N LEU A 245 -26.76 -23.33 13.54
CA LEU A 245 -25.84 -22.73 12.59
C LEU A 245 -24.37 -22.85 13.04
N ASN A 246 -24.08 -22.60 14.32
CA ASN A 246 -22.71 -22.77 14.84
C ASN A 246 -22.26 -24.24 14.77
N TYR A 247 -23.15 -25.19 15.10
CA TYR A 247 -22.83 -26.61 14.97
C TYR A 247 -22.56 -27.01 13.51
N TRP A 248 -23.38 -26.49 12.58
CA TRP A 248 -23.14 -26.64 11.15
C TRP A 248 -21.78 -26.09 10.74
N GLN A 249 -21.44 -24.86 11.14
CA GLN A 249 -20.20 -24.19 10.74
C GLN A 249 -18.94 -24.84 11.31
N ASP A 250 -19.00 -25.34 12.54
CA ASP A 250 -17.83 -25.87 13.27
C ASP A 250 -17.63 -27.39 13.08
N PHE A 251 -18.72 -28.15 12.84
CA PHE A 251 -18.66 -29.62 12.83
C PHE A 251 -19.13 -30.22 11.50
N VAL A 252 -20.31 -29.88 10.99
CA VAL A 252 -20.85 -30.56 9.80
C VAL A 252 -20.13 -30.10 8.53
N LYS A 253 -20.09 -28.78 8.30
CA LYS A 253 -19.53 -28.17 7.09
C LYS A 253 -18.04 -28.48 6.89
N PRO A 254 -17.15 -28.39 7.91
CA PRO A 254 -15.72 -28.64 7.69
C PRO A 254 -15.38 -30.12 7.50
N ASN A 255 -16.19 -31.05 8.02
CA ASN A 255 -15.92 -32.49 8.03
C ASN A 255 -16.71 -33.27 6.95
N PHE A 256 -17.39 -32.58 6.03
CA PHE A 256 -18.11 -33.22 4.94
C PHE A 256 -17.16 -33.57 3.78
N ALA A 257 -17.05 -34.87 3.47
CA ALA A 257 -16.22 -35.40 2.38
C ALA A 257 -17.01 -35.91 1.17
N GLY A 258 -18.36 -35.91 1.26
CA GLY A 258 -19.24 -36.48 0.25
C GLY A 258 -19.33 -38.01 0.27
N PRO A 259 -20.09 -38.60 -0.66
CA PRO A 259 -20.16 -40.06 -0.82
C PRO A 259 -18.80 -40.60 -1.31
N SER A 260 -18.34 -41.69 -0.70
CA SER A 260 -17.09 -42.38 -1.01
C SER A 260 -17.40 -43.77 -1.61
N ILE A 261 -16.61 -44.21 -2.59
CA ILE A 261 -16.74 -45.55 -3.22
C ILE A 261 -16.20 -46.64 -2.29
N GLU A 262 -15.36 -46.28 -1.32
CA GLU A 262 -14.77 -47.19 -0.32
C GLU A 262 -15.64 -47.30 0.94
N ASP A 263 -16.73 -46.53 1.04
CA ASP A 263 -17.70 -46.54 2.16
C ASP A 263 -18.73 -47.69 2.03
N ASP A 264 -18.34 -48.84 1.45
CA ASP A 264 -19.19 -50.05 1.35
C ASP A 264 -19.21 -50.86 2.66
N ASP A 265 -18.64 -50.31 3.74
CA ASP A 265 -18.81 -50.82 5.10
C ASP A 265 -20.18 -50.39 5.63
N GLU A 266 -21.00 -51.38 6.01
CA GLU A 266 -22.33 -51.31 6.65
C GLU A 266 -22.37 -50.47 7.96
N TYR A 267 -21.23 -49.90 8.36
CA TYR A 267 -21.02 -49.05 9.54
C TYR A 267 -20.68 -47.57 9.22
N SER A 268 -20.69 -47.17 7.95
CA SER A 268 -20.22 -45.85 7.49
C SER A 268 -21.32 -44.79 7.25
N GLU A 269 -22.59 -45.09 7.56
CA GLU A 269 -23.68 -44.12 7.63
C GLU A 269 -23.49 -43.19 8.84
N VAL A 270 -22.54 -42.25 8.75
CA VAL A 270 -22.41 -41.18 9.73
C VAL A 270 -23.57 -40.21 9.50
N ASP A 271 -24.67 -40.42 10.22
CA ASP A 271 -25.73 -39.42 10.35
C ASP A 271 -25.17 -38.19 11.08
N TYR A 272 -25.38 -37.02 10.49
CA TYR A 272 -25.02 -35.74 11.08
C TYR A 272 -26.14 -35.27 12.01
N SER A 273 -25.95 -35.39 13.32
CA SER A 273 -26.93 -34.98 14.34
C SER A 273 -26.79 -33.50 14.73
N VAL A 274 -27.60 -32.63 14.14
CA VAL A 274 -27.59 -31.19 14.43
C VAL A 274 -28.53 -30.85 15.59
N PRO A 275 -28.07 -30.14 16.65
CA PRO A 275 -28.92 -29.79 17.78
C PRO A 275 -29.98 -28.73 17.40
N ILE A 276 -31.26 -29.08 17.58
CA ILE A 276 -32.43 -28.21 17.43
C ILE A 276 -33.20 -28.17 18.76
N SER A 277 -32.56 -27.62 19.80
CA SER A 277 -33.11 -27.60 21.15
C SER A 277 -34.41 -26.79 21.27
N GLY A 278 -35.35 -27.27 22.10
CA GLY A 278 -36.60 -26.56 22.40
C GLY A 278 -37.73 -26.82 21.39
N VAL A 279 -37.54 -27.78 20.48
CA VAL A 279 -38.56 -28.26 19.55
C VAL A 279 -38.91 -29.70 19.94
N GLY A 280 -40.20 -30.03 19.98
CA GLY A 280 -40.66 -31.40 20.23
C GLY A 280 -40.30 -32.34 19.07
N ASP A 281 -40.29 -33.64 19.36
CA ASP A 281 -39.93 -34.67 18.36
C ASP A 281 -40.85 -34.60 17.14
N LYS A 282 -40.23 -34.76 15.97
CA LYS A 282 -40.86 -34.78 14.65
C LYS A 282 -40.22 -35.89 13.81
N PRO A 283 -40.68 -37.14 13.94
CA PRO A 283 -40.12 -38.28 13.21
C PRO A 283 -40.15 -38.09 11.70
N GLU A 284 -41.12 -37.34 11.16
CA GLU A 284 -41.27 -37.05 9.74
C GLU A 284 -40.08 -36.30 9.12
N ILE A 285 -39.32 -35.56 9.92
CA ILE A 285 -38.09 -34.87 9.52
C ILE A 285 -36.86 -35.43 10.24
N LYS A 286 -36.96 -36.61 10.88
CA LYS A 286 -35.91 -37.22 11.68
C LYS A 286 -35.37 -36.32 12.81
N LEU A 287 -36.26 -35.55 13.44
CA LEU A 287 -35.94 -34.78 14.64
C LEU A 287 -36.38 -35.56 15.88
N GLU A 288 -35.43 -36.07 16.64
CA GLU A 288 -35.68 -36.87 17.84
C GLU A 288 -34.74 -36.48 18.97
N GLY A 289 -35.26 -36.36 20.20
CA GLY A 289 -34.46 -35.95 21.35
C GLY A 289 -33.87 -34.55 21.24
N GLY A 290 -34.44 -33.69 20.39
CA GLY A 290 -33.91 -32.37 20.07
C GLY A 290 -32.73 -32.36 19.10
N PHE A 291 -32.45 -33.46 18.40
CA PHE A 291 -31.41 -33.55 17.37
C PHE A 291 -32.04 -33.88 16.01
N LEU A 292 -31.70 -33.08 15.01
CA LEU A 292 -32.04 -33.31 13.60
C LEU A 292 -30.97 -34.20 12.98
N ASN A 293 -31.33 -35.44 12.62
CA ASN A 293 -30.42 -36.37 11.97
C ASN A 293 -30.45 -36.15 10.44
N MET A 294 -29.33 -35.71 9.89
CA MET A 294 -29.16 -35.45 8.46
C MET A 294 -28.28 -36.53 7.82
N THR A 295 -28.71 -37.08 6.69
CA THR A 295 -27.91 -38.07 5.95
C THR A 295 -26.82 -37.39 5.11
N LYS A 296 -25.86 -38.18 4.60
CA LYS A 296 -24.85 -37.69 3.64
C LYS A 296 -25.48 -37.06 2.40
N GLU A 297 -26.60 -37.58 1.93
CA GLU A 297 -27.35 -37.03 0.78
C GLU A 297 -27.95 -35.66 1.12
N ASN A 298 -28.45 -35.48 2.35
CA ASN A 298 -28.99 -34.19 2.78
C ASN A 298 -27.89 -33.12 2.81
N VAL A 299 -26.74 -33.44 3.41
CA VAL A 299 -25.60 -32.52 3.45
C VAL A 299 -25.03 -32.30 2.04
N GLY A 300 -24.94 -33.34 1.22
CA GLY A 300 -24.53 -33.27 -0.18
C GLY A 300 -25.42 -32.34 -0.99
N GLY A 301 -26.75 -32.39 -0.80
CA GLY A 301 -27.70 -31.48 -1.46
C GLY A 301 -27.52 -30.01 -1.09
N ILE A 302 -27.00 -29.71 0.11
CA ILE A 302 -26.66 -28.34 0.53
C ILE A 302 -25.39 -27.86 -0.18
N PHE A 303 -24.39 -28.74 -0.31
CA PHE A 303 -23.10 -28.42 -0.92
C PHE A 303 -23.16 -28.31 -2.44
N LEU A 304 -23.86 -29.24 -3.09
CA LEU A 304 -23.80 -29.47 -4.53
C LEU A 304 -23.98 -28.18 -5.36
N PRO A 305 -24.98 -27.31 -5.10
CA PRO A 305 -25.15 -26.12 -5.93
C PRO A 305 -24.04 -25.07 -5.75
N VAL A 306 -23.35 -25.02 -4.59
CA VAL A 306 -22.16 -24.16 -4.42
C VAL A 306 -20.97 -24.77 -5.14
N VAL A 307 -20.78 -26.08 -5.02
CA VAL A 307 -19.67 -26.79 -5.65
C VAL A 307 -19.78 -26.73 -7.18
N ASP A 308 -20.97 -26.93 -7.73
CA ASP A 308 -21.23 -26.81 -9.17
C ASP A 308 -20.91 -25.39 -9.68
N GLU A 309 -21.16 -24.35 -8.88
CA GLU A 309 -20.80 -22.98 -9.23
C GLU A 309 -19.27 -22.79 -9.27
N VAL A 310 -18.54 -23.34 -8.29
CA VAL A 310 -17.07 -23.31 -8.27
C VAL A 310 -16.50 -24.08 -9.47
N GLU A 311 -17.04 -25.26 -9.78
CA GLU A 311 -16.67 -26.05 -10.96
C GLU A 311 -16.87 -25.26 -12.24
N ARG A 312 -18.03 -24.62 -12.40
CA ARG A 312 -18.33 -23.78 -13.56
C ARG A 312 -17.33 -22.63 -13.71
N LEU A 313 -16.96 -21.96 -12.62
CA LEU A 313 -15.98 -20.86 -12.65
C LEU A 313 -14.57 -21.36 -13.04
N VAL A 314 -14.16 -22.54 -12.57
CA VAL A 314 -12.89 -23.16 -12.96
C VAL A 314 -12.92 -23.52 -14.45
N GLN A 315 -14.01 -24.14 -14.91
CA GLN A 315 -14.19 -24.51 -16.33
C GLN A 315 -14.18 -23.27 -17.24
N ASP A 316 -14.87 -22.19 -16.85
CA ASP A 316 -14.84 -20.92 -17.60
C ASP A 316 -13.41 -20.39 -17.73
N GLN A 317 -12.61 -20.43 -16.66
CA GLN A 317 -11.21 -20.01 -16.73
C GLN A 317 -10.36 -20.92 -17.63
N MET A 318 -10.61 -22.23 -17.62
CA MET A 318 -9.94 -23.16 -18.53
C MET A 318 -10.26 -22.85 -19.99
N VAL A 319 -11.52 -22.51 -20.30
CA VAL A 319 -11.93 -22.06 -21.64
C VAL A 319 -11.18 -20.79 -22.03
N GLN A 320 -11.09 -19.79 -21.15
CA GLN A 320 -10.35 -18.55 -21.42
C GLN A 320 -8.85 -18.80 -21.67
N ILE A 321 -8.23 -19.70 -20.89
CA ILE A 321 -6.83 -20.10 -21.08
C ILE A 321 -6.65 -20.78 -22.45
N SER A 322 -7.57 -21.66 -22.83
CA SER A 322 -7.54 -22.34 -24.14
C SER A 322 -7.75 -21.36 -25.30
N MET A 323 -8.64 -20.37 -25.16
CA MET A 323 -8.86 -19.32 -26.16
C MET A 323 -7.61 -18.44 -26.35
N ALA A 324 -6.80 -18.28 -25.30
CA ALA A 324 -5.52 -17.61 -25.37
C ALA A 324 -4.38 -18.49 -25.93
N GLY A 325 -4.68 -19.72 -26.38
CA GLY A 325 -3.69 -20.65 -26.94
C GLY A 325 -2.79 -21.31 -25.90
N MET A 326 -3.19 -21.29 -24.62
CA MET A 326 -2.44 -21.87 -23.51
C MET A 326 -3.17 -23.09 -22.93
N ARG A 327 -2.50 -23.83 -22.05
CA ARG A 327 -3.09 -24.97 -21.33
C ARG A 327 -2.70 -24.92 -19.85
N ALA A 328 -3.70 -25.02 -18.97
CA ALA A 328 -3.46 -25.14 -17.54
C ALA A 328 -2.83 -26.50 -17.20
N LYS A 329 -1.78 -26.50 -16.39
CA LYS A 329 -1.10 -27.70 -15.87
C LYS A 329 -1.66 -28.14 -14.53
N ALA A 330 -1.95 -27.18 -13.65
CA ALA A 330 -2.44 -27.45 -12.31
C ALA A 330 -3.47 -26.41 -11.84
N ILE A 331 -4.31 -26.84 -10.90
CA ILE A 331 -5.21 -26.00 -10.11
C ILE A 331 -4.77 -26.09 -8.65
N PHE A 332 -4.42 -24.95 -8.04
CA PHE A 332 -4.18 -24.87 -6.60
C PHE A 332 -5.47 -24.50 -5.87
N LEU A 333 -5.99 -25.44 -5.09
CA LEU A 333 -7.18 -25.24 -4.28
C LEU A 333 -6.77 -24.78 -2.88
N VAL A 334 -7.13 -23.53 -2.54
CA VAL A 334 -6.73 -22.85 -1.31
C VAL A 334 -7.89 -22.13 -0.65
N GLY A 335 -7.69 -21.62 0.56
CA GLY A 335 -8.74 -20.97 1.34
C GLY A 335 -9.48 -21.94 2.26
N GLY A 336 -10.41 -21.39 3.04
CA GLY A 336 -11.17 -22.18 4.03
C GLY A 336 -12.09 -23.21 3.38
N PHE A 337 -12.81 -22.82 2.33
CA PHE A 337 -13.65 -23.74 1.56
C PHE A 337 -12.81 -24.62 0.64
N GLY A 338 -11.70 -24.10 0.11
CA GLY A 338 -10.73 -24.90 -0.64
C GLY A 338 -10.06 -25.99 0.20
N SER A 339 -10.23 -25.97 1.52
CA SER A 339 -9.82 -27.07 2.39
C SER A 339 -10.84 -28.22 2.46
N SER A 340 -12.01 -28.10 1.81
CA SER A 340 -13.06 -29.11 1.79
C SER A 340 -12.66 -30.29 0.91
N GLU A 341 -12.67 -31.49 1.51
CA GLU A 341 -12.41 -32.74 0.80
C GLU A 341 -13.46 -33.02 -0.29
N TYR A 342 -14.73 -32.71 -0.03
CA TYR A 342 -15.78 -32.86 -1.04
C TYR A 342 -15.51 -31.99 -2.28
N LEU A 343 -15.17 -30.71 -2.09
CA LEU A 343 -14.85 -29.81 -3.19
C LEU A 343 -13.61 -30.28 -3.97
N PHE A 344 -12.58 -30.75 -3.28
CA PHE A 344 -11.38 -31.30 -3.91
C PHE A 344 -11.71 -32.49 -4.82
N ARG A 345 -12.43 -33.50 -4.31
CA ARG A 345 -12.81 -34.71 -5.07
C ARG A 345 -13.67 -34.37 -6.29
N ARG A 346 -14.60 -33.43 -6.11
CA ARG A 346 -15.50 -32.92 -7.15
C ARG A 346 -14.74 -32.22 -8.28
N LEU A 347 -13.87 -31.26 -7.96
CA LEU A 347 -13.01 -30.60 -8.94
C LEU A 347 -12.08 -31.59 -9.65
N GLN A 348 -11.45 -32.50 -8.90
CA GLN A 348 -10.54 -33.50 -9.46
C GLN A 348 -11.24 -34.43 -10.46
N SER A 349 -12.53 -34.72 -10.24
CA SER A 349 -13.36 -35.51 -11.16
C SER A 349 -13.84 -34.69 -12.36
N ALA A 350 -14.15 -33.41 -12.17
CA ALA A 350 -14.67 -32.52 -13.21
C ALA A 350 -13.62 -32.09 -14.24
N VAL A 351 -12.32 -32.04 -13.87
CA VAL A 351 -11.24 -31.59 -14.76
C VAL A 351 -10.30 -32.73 -15.17
N VAL A 352 -10.71 -33.47 -16.20
CA VAL A 352 -9.90 -34.55 -16.79
C VAL A 352 -8.69 -33.93 -17.51
N ASN A 353 -7.47 -34.25 -17.06
CA ASN A 353 -6.17 -33.77 -17.58
C ASN A 353 -5.58 -32.47 -17.00
N VAL A 354 -6.04 -32.02 -15.83
CA VAL A 354 -5.37 -31.00 -15.02
C VAL A 354 -5.22 -31.53 -13.60
N THR A 355 -4.03 -31.40 -13.01
CA THR A 355 -3.81 -31.87 -11.63
C THR A 355 -4.42 -30.86 -10.66
N VAL A 356 -5.34 -31.31 -9.80
CA VAL A 356 -5.84 -30.49 -8.69
C VAL A 356 -4.96 -30.77 -7.48
N MET A 357 -4.40 -29.73 -6.88
CA MET A 357 -3.51 -29.83 -5.73
C MET A 357 -4.03 -28.97 -4.60
N GLN A 358 -3.99 -29.52 -3.38
CA GLN A 358 -4.28 -28.80 -2.16
C GLN A 358 -2.99 -28.68 -1.34
N PRO A 359 -2.32 -27.51 -1.33
CA PRO A 359 -1.03 -27.36 -0.66
C PRO A 359 -1.17 -27.48 0.86
N PRO A 360 -0.07 -27.83 1.57
CA PRO A 360 -0.09 -27.84 3.02
C PRO A 360 -0.46 -26.46 3.55
N ASN A 361 -1.25 -26.42 4.62
CA ASN A 361 -1.74 -25.19 5.24
C ASN A 361 -2.58 -24.29 4.30
N ALA A 362 -3.33 -24.87 3.35
CA ALA A 362 -4.22 -24.19 2.40
C ALA A 362 -5.08 -23.06 3.02
N TRP A 363 -5.60 -23.25 4.24
CA TRP A 363 -6.40 -22.23 4.93
C TRP A 363 -5.61 -20.95 5.29
N SER A 364 -4.30 -21.07 5.52
CA SER A 364 -3.37 -19.97 5.83
C SER A 364 -2.53 -19.50 4.64
N ALA A 365 -2.74 -20.06 3.44
CA ALA A 365 -1.92 -19.75 2.26
C ALA A 365 -1.91 -18.26 1.92
N VAL A 366 -3.08 -17.60 1.98
CA VAL A 366 -3.21 -16.15 1.71
C VAL A 366 -2.33 -15.32 2.67
N VAL A 367 -2.41 -15.55 3.98
CA VAL A 367 -1.65 -14.75 4.95
C VAL A 367 -0.15 -15.03 4.89
N ARG A 368 0.26 -16.28 4.63
CA ARG A 368 1.67 -16.65 4.40
C ARG A 368 2.20 -15.97 3.14
N GLY A 369 1.40 -16.01 2.07
CA GLY A 369 1.67 -15.35 0.81
C GLY A 369 1.87 -13.85 0.91
N ALA A 370 1.11 -13.19 1.78
CA ALA A 370 1.28 -11.76 2.05
C ALA A 370 2.65 -11.47 2.66
N VAL A 371 3.14 -12.32 3.58
CA VAL A 371 4.51 -12.20 4.11
C VAL A 371 5.54 -12.39 3.00
N LEU A 372 5.39 -13.45 2.19
CA LEU A 372 6.30 -13.72 1.06
C LEU A 372 6.33 -12.55 0.06
N ARG A 373 5.18 -11.93 -0.23
CA ARG A 373 5.09 -10.72 -1.08
C ARG A 373 5.86 -9.54 -0.50
N GLY A 374 5.81 -9.36 0.82
CA GLY A 374 6.53 -8.27 1.50
C GLY A 374 8.04 -8.51 1.59
N LEU A 375 8.46 -9.76 1.69
CA LEU A 375 9.88 -10.16 1.68
C LEU A 375 10.49 -10.10 0.28
N GLY A 376 9.83 -10.70 -0.71
CA GLY A 376 10.33 -10.86 -2.07
C GLY A 376 10.09 -9.65 -2.99
N GLY A 377 9.33 -8.66 -2.53
CA GLY A 377 8.91 -7.54 -3.38
C GLY A 377 7.95 -7.99 -4.49
N ASN A 378 7.85 -7.21 -5.57
CA ASN A 378 6.95 -7.55 -6.66
C ASN A 378 7.54 -8.67 -7.53
N GLN A 379 6.84 -9.81 -7.57
CA GLN A 379 7.21 -10.96 -8.41
C GLN A 379 6.31 -11.11 -9.65
N VAL A 380 5.32 -10.24 -9.81
CA VAL A 380 4.40 -10.25 -10.95
C VAL A 380 4.91 -9.28 -12.03
N GLY A 381 5.26 -9.83 -13.20
CA GLY A 381 5.75 -9.02 -14.32
C GLY A 381 4.63 -8.32 -15.11
N GLN A 382 3.52 -9.02 -15.36
CA GLN A 382 2.40 -8.50 -16.15
C GLN A 382 1.06 -8.97 -15.58
N ARG A 383 0.03 -8.13 -15.75
CA ARG A 383 -1.36 -8.42 -15.42
C ARG A 383 -2.23 -8.21 -16.65
N ILE A 384 -3.33 -8.95 -16.75
CA ILE A 384 -4.34 -8.70 -17.78
C ILE A 384 -5.37 -7.71 -17.23
N ALA A 385 -5.56 -6.59 -17.92
CA ALA A 385 -6.55 -5.57 -17.60
C ALA A 385 -7.97 -6.17 -17.57
N ARG A 386 -8.74 -5.87 -16.52
CA ARG A 386 -10.12 -6.40 -16.37
C ARG A 386 -11.18 -5.46 -16.93
N CYS A 387 -10.84 -4.20 -17.08
CA CYS A 387 -11.69 -3.16 -17.62
C CYS A 387 -10.80 -2.12 -18.31
N HIS A 388 -11.43 -1.27 -19.11
CA HIS A 388 -10.77 -0.13 -19.71
C HIS A 388 -10.60 0.96 -18.66
N TYR A 389 -9.45 1.61 -18.58
CA TYR A 389 -9.25 2.81 -17.76
C TYR A 389 -8.95 4.00 -18.66
N GLY A 390 -9.68 5.08 -18.45
CA GLY A 390 -9.62 6.23 -19.33
C GLY A 390 -10.04 7.53 -18.69
N ILE A 391 -9.93 8.58 -19.47
CA ILE A 391 -10.23 9.94 -19.03
C ILE A 391 -11.27 10.57 -19.94
N LYS A 392 -12.10 11.43 -19.35
CA LYS A 392 -12.99 12.32 -20.09
C LYS A 392 -12.26 13.59 -20.47
N PHE A 393 -12.32 13.98 -21.74
CA PHE A 393 -11.70 15.21 -22.24
C PHE A 393 -12.55 15.90 -23.29
N ASN A 394 -12.20 17.15 -23.58
CA ASN A 394 -12.79 17.94 -24.63
C ASN A 394 -11.75 18.14 -25.74
N ILE A 395 -12.16 17.99 -27.00
CA ILE A 395 -11.28 18.06 -28.17
C ILE A 395 -11.72 19.20 -29.10
N GLU A 396 -10.78 19.83 -29.78
CA GLU A 396 -11.09 20.86 -30.78
C GLU A 396 -12.00 20.28 -31.88
N TYR A 397 -13.03 21.03 -32.27
CA TYR A 397 -14.04 20.62 -33.23
C TYR A 397 -13.42 20.42 -34.62
N ASN A 398 -13.61 19.24 -35.20
CA ASN A 398 -13.22 18.94 -36.56
C ASN A 398 -14.48 18.59 -37.38
N PRO A 399 -14.85 19.39 -38.40
CA PRO A 399 -16.08 19.19 -39.17
C PRO A 399 -16.09 17.90 -39.99
N ARG A 400 -14.93 17.24 -40.19
CA ARG A 400 -14.86 15.94 -40.88
C ARG A 400 -15.13 14.75 -39.95
N ARG A 401 -15.05 14.94 -38.63
CA ARG A 401 -15.11 13.86 -37.63
C ARG A 401 -16.24 14.03 -36.62
N HIS A 402 -16.70 15.25 -36.39
CA HIS A 402 -17.67 15.55 -35.34
C HIS A 402 -18.95 16.14 -35.90
N ASN A 403 -20.08 15.86 -35.24
CA ASN A 403 -21.35 16.47 -35.56
C ASN A 403 -21.36 17.94 -35.12
N ALA A 404 -21.83 18.84 -35.99
CA ALA A 404 -21.92 20.26 -35.70
C ALA A 404 -22.87 20.58 -34.53
N ALA A 405 -23.80 19.68 -34.20
CA ALA A 405 -24.69 19.84 -33.05
C ALA A 405 -23.99 19.69 -31.70
N ASP A 406 -22.85 18.99 -31.65
CA ASP A 406 -22.15 18.65 -30.39
C ASP A 406 -21.11 19.70 -29.98
N LYS A 407 -20.88 20.73 -30.82
CA LYS A 407 -19.83 21.71 -30.59
C LYS A 407 -20.29 22.82 -29.64
N TYR A 408 -19.37 23.28 -28.80
CA TYR A 408 -19.55 24.45 -27.95
C TYR A 408 -18.36 25.41 -28.10
N TRP A 409 -18.60 26.70 -27.87
CA TRP A 409 -17.56 27.73 -27.94
C TRP A 409 -16.84 27.88 -26.60
N ASP A 410 -15.51 27.84 -26.61
CA ASP A 410 -14.69 28.17 -25.45
C ASP A 410 -14.17 29.61 -25.56
N ALA A 411 -14.75 30.53 -24.79
CA ALA A 411 -14.43 31.96 -24.85
C ALA A 411 -13.01 32.31 -24.34
N LEU A 412 -12.35 31.38 -23.64
CA LEU A 412 -10.98 31.61 -23.16
C LEU A 412 -9.95 31.38 -24.27
N THR A 413 -10.16 30.38 -25.11
CA THR A 413 -9.23 30.03 -26.21
C THR A 413 -9.72 30.41 -27.60
N ASP A 414 -10.93 30.95 -27.72
CA ASP A 414 -11.61 31.30 -28.97
C ASP A 414 -11.66 30.16 -30.00
N LYS A 415 -12.02 28.98 -29.51
CA LYS A 415 -12.10 27.76 -30.32
C LYS A 415 -13.40 27.01 -30.06
N TRP A 416 -13.85 26.30 -31.08
CA TRP A 416 -14.94 25.33 -30.95
C TRP A 416 -14.40 24.00 -30.43
N TYR A 417 -15.05 23.43 -29.43
CA TYR A 417 -14.72 22.12 -28.87
C TYR A 417 -15.92 21.18 -28.92
N VAL A 418 -15.65 19.89 -28.83
CA VAL A 418 -16.63 18.83 -28.60
C VAL A 418 -16.31 18.18 -27.26
N GLY A 419 -17.32 18.10 -26.40
CA GLY A 419 -17.19 17.57 -25.05
C GLY A 419 -17.42 16.05 -24.95
N ASN A 420 -17.31 15.54 -23.72
CA ASN A 420 -17.67 14.16 -23.36
C ASN A 420 -16.96 13.05 -24.15
N ARG A 421 -15.78 13.32 -24.71
CA ARG A 421 -14.97 12.30 -25.38
C ARG A 421 -14.17 11.50 -24.36
N MET A 422 -13.98 10.22 -24.67
CA MET A 422 -13.21 9.30 -23.85
C MET A 422 -11.87 9.00 -24.51
N LYS A 423 -10.82 8.96 -23.70
CA LYS A 423 -9.50 8.45 -24.10
C LYS A 423 -9.11 7.33 -23.14
N TRP A 424 -9.05 6.12 -23.65
CA TRP A 424 -8.65 4.92 -22.93
C TRP A 424 -7.12 4.79 -22.96
N TYR A 425 -6.52 4.61 -21.78
CA TYR A 425 -5.07 4.43 -21.61
C TYR A 425 -4.73 2.99 -21.21
N ILE A 426 -5.69 2.29 -20.62
CA ILE A 426 -5.68 0.83 -20.43
C ILE A 426 -6.88 0.28 -21.17
N GLU A 427 -6.67 -0.77 -21.94
CA GLU A 427 -7.72 -1.50 -22.63
C GLU A 427 -7.96 -2.85 -21.95
N LYS A 428 -9.22 -3.22 -21.78
CA LYS A 428 -9.62 -4.53 -21.24
C LYS A 428 -8.96 -5.66 -22.04
N GLY A 429 -8.49 -6.69 -21.34
CA GLY A 429 -7.83 -7.86 -21.95
C GLY A 429 -6.39 -7.64 -22.38
N LYS A 430 -5.85 -6.42 -22.32
CA LYS A 430 -4.44 -6.15 -22.65
C LYS A 430 -3.51 -6.34 -21.45
N PRO A 431 -2.24 -6.72 -21.69
CA PRO A 431 -1.24 -6.79 -20.63
C PRO A 431 -0.88 -5.38 -20.11
N ILE A 432 -0.78 -5.28 -18.79
CA ILE A 432 -0.33 -4.13 -18.03
C ILE A 432 0.94 -4.57 -17.31
N SER A 433 2.05 -3.85 -17.51
CA SER A 433 3.24 -4.05 -16.68
C SER A 433 2.99 -3.50 -15.28
N GLU A 434 3.23 -4.32 -14.28
CA GLU A 434 3.17 -3.86 -12.89
C GLU A 434 4.32 -2.90 -12.58
N ASP A 435 4.07 -1.95 -11.67
CA ASP A 435 5.02 -0.92 -11.23
C ASP A 435 5.54 0.02 -12.33
N LYS A 436 5.03 -0.09 -13.57
CA LYS A 436 5.36 0.84 -14.65
C LYS A 436 4.28 1.91 -14.81
N PRO A 437 4.64 3.21 -14.74
CA PRO A 437 3.68 4.28 -14.86
C PRO A 437 3.14 4.44 -16.28
N ILE A 438 1.81 4.52 -16.39
CA ILE A 438 1.08 4.89 -17.58
C ILE A 438 0.80 6.40 -17.51
N ARG A 439 1.37 7.16 -18.44
CA ARG A 439 1.31 8.63 -18.42
C ARG A 439 0.08 9.13 -19.14
N MET A 440 -0.87 9.67 -18.37
CA MET A 440 -2.07 10.31 -18.88
C MET A 440 -1.82 11.78 -19.11
N SER A 441 -1.87 12.23 -20.36
CA SER A 441 -1.67 13.64 -20.71
C SER A 441 -2.94 14.46 -20.50
N TRP A 442 -2.79 15.60 -19.83
CA TRP A 442 -3.81 16.60 -19.56
C TRP A 442 -3.35 17.97 -20.03
N SER A 443 -4.32 18.86 -20.28
CA SER A 443 -4.06 20.27 -20.51
C SER A 443 -5.15 21.10 -19.83
N ARG A 444 -4.74 22.19 -19.17
CA ARG A 444 -5.67 23.16 -18.57
C ARG A 444 -5.38 24.57 -19.06
N ASN A 445 -6.45 25.25 -19.47
CA ASN A 445 -6.43 26.66 -19.83
C ASN A 445 -6.99 27.47 -18.65
N LEU A 446 -6.23 28.45 -18.15
CA LEU A 446 -6.62 29.28 -17.00
C LEU A 446 -6.35 30.76 -17.29
N PRO A 447 -7.30 31.68 -17.03
CA PRO A 447 -7.04 33.11 -17.16
C PRO A 447 -5.90 33.56 -16.22
N LYS A 448 -4.96 34.38 -16.70
CA LYS A 448 -3.83 34.83 -15.85
C LYS A 448 -4.29 35.59 -14.61
N VAL A 449 -5.36 36.37 -14.72
CA VAL A 449 -5.93 37.19 -13.64
C VAL A 449 -6.48 36.35 -12.47
N SER A 450 -6.97 35.14 -12.73
CA SER A 450 -7.56 34.25 -11.69
C SER A 450 -6.77 32.95 -11.51
N CYS A 451 -5.53 32.87 -12.01
CA CYS A 451 -4.80 31.62 -12.08
C CYS A 451 -4.37 31.09 -10.70
N VAL A 452 -4.01 31.95 -9.75
CA VAL A 452 -3.36 31.53 -8.49
C VAL A 452 -4.24 30.58 -7.68
N GLU A 453 -5.51 30.91 -7.47
CA GLU A 453 -6.45 30.06 -6.74
C GLU A 453 -6.81 28.80 -7.53
N LYS A 454 -7.06 28.95 -8.84
CA LYS A 454 -7.45 27.83 -9.72
C LYS A 454 -6.35 26.78 -9.90
N LEU A 455 -5.08 27.14 -9.72
CA LEU A 455 -3.95 26.20 -9.78
C LEU A 455 -3.92 25.22 -8.61
N LYS A 456 -4.50 25.57 -7.45
CA LYS A 456 -4.47 24.72 -6.25
C LYS A 456 -5.47 23.56 -6.32
N GLN A 457 -6.53 23.71 -7.11
CA GLN A 457 -7.66 22.77 -7.16
C GLN A 457 -7.97 22.36 -8.61
N VAL A 458 -6.95 21.88 -9.33
CA VAL A 458 -7.19 21.33 -10.67
C VAL A 458 -7.70 19.91 -10.51
N THR A 459 -9.00 19.74 -10.71
CA THR A 459 -9.62 18.42 -10.65
C THR A 459 -9.68 17.76 -12.02
N THR A 460 -9.54 16.45 -11.99
CA THR A 460 -9.85 15.59 -13.11
C THR A 460 -10.47 14.28 -12.63
N SER A 461 -10.94 13.43 -13.54
CA SER A 461 -11.61 12.17 -13.17
C SER A 461 -11.12 11.02 -14.02
N LEU A 462 -10.86 9.91 -13.34
CA LEU A 462 -10.58 8.62 -13.94
C LEU A 462 -11.89 7.85 -14.09
N TYR A 463 -12.07 7.19 -15.22
CA TYR A 463 -13.26 6.43 -15.55
C TYR A 463 -12.88 5.01 -15.96
N ILE A 464 -13.83 4.09 -15.79
CA ILE A 464 -13.75 2.71 -16.26
C ILE A 464 -14.92 2.36 -17.18
N CYS A 465 -14.69 1.37 -18.04
CA CYS A 465 -15.74 0.69 -18.79
C CYS A 465 -15.49 -0.83 -18.77
N ASN A 466 -16.55 -1.59 -18.51
CA ASN A 466 -16.49 -3.05 -18.41
C ASN A 466 -16.87 -3.78 -19.71
N LEU A 467 -17.36 -3.06 -20.72
CA LEU A 467 -17.65 -3.61 -22.05
C LEU A 467 -16.36 -4.14 -22.70
N ASP A 468 -16.51 -5.11 -23.62
CA ASP A 468 -15.37 -5.61 -24.39
C ASP A 468 -14.81 -4.50 -25.30
N ASP A 469 -15.71 -3.79 -26.00
CA ASP A 469 -15.39 -2.61 -26.78
C ASP A 469 -15.78 -1.33 -26.03
N ALA A 470 -14.81 -0.48 -25.72
CA ALA A 470 -15.05 0.76 -24.98
C ALA A 470 -15.58 1.87 -25.90
N PRO A 471 -16.60 2.65 -25.49
CA PRO A 471 -17.14 3.74 -26.28
C PRO A 471 -16.13 4.90 -26.40
N ASP A 472 -16.18 5.66 -27.49
CA ASP A 472 -15.33 6.84 -27.73
C ASP A 472 -15.84 8.12 -27.02
N HIS A 473 -16.97 8.02 -26.32
CA HIS A 473 -17.62 9.08 -25.57
C HIS A 473 -18.26 8.55 -24.28
N LEU A 474 -18.64 9.45 -23.38
CA LEU A 474 -19.27 9.11 -22.12
C LEU A 474 -20.67 8.54 -22.36
N THR A 475 -20.91 7.31 -21.91
CA THR A 475 -22.21 6.61 -21.94
C THR A 475 -22.61 6.20 -20.52
N GLU A 476 -23.77 5.56 -20.39
CA GLU A 476 -24.23 4.97 -19.13
C GLU A 476 -23.37 3.80 -18.63
N ASP A 477 -22.63 3.14 -19.53
CA ASP A 477 -21.69 2.04 -19.23
C ASP A 477 -20.30 2.53 -18.77
N VAL A 478 -20.11 3.85 -18.65
CA VAL A 478 -18.84 4.45 -18.23
C VAL A 478 -18.96 5.01 -16.81
N PHE A 479 -18.24 4.38 -15.88
CA PHE A 479 -18.32 4.68 -14.46
C PHE A 479 -17.12 5.51 -14.00
N LYS A 480 -17.36 6.54 -13.21
CA LYS A 480 -16.29 7.31 -12.59
C LYS A 480 -15.68 6.52 -11.42
N VAL A 481 -14.37 6.28 -11.47
CA VAL A 481 -13.62 5.61 -10.40
C VAL A 481 -13.27 6.58 -9.28
N CYS A 482 -12.59 7.67 -9.63
CA CYS A 482 -12.14 8.66 -8.66
C CYS A 482 -12.04 10.06 -9.29
N THR A 483 -11.97 11.07 -8.41
CA THR A 483 -11.51 12.41 -8.77
C THR A 483 -10.03 12.51 -8.40
N LEU A 484 -9.19 12.94 -9.34
CA LEU A 484 -7.79 13.22 -9.11
C LEU A 484 -7.64 14.73 -8.92
N GLU A 485 -7.04 15.14 -7.80
CA GLU A 485 -6.76 16.53 -7.50
C GLU A 485 -5.28 16.82 -7.72
N ALA A 486 -5.01 17.75 -8.63
CA ALA A 486 -3.65 18.18 -8.97
C ALA A 486 -3.43 19.60 -8.47
N ASN A 487 -2.44 19.78 -7.60
CA ASN A 487 -1.97 21.10 -7.21
C ASN A 487 -0.87 21.56 -8.18
N LEU A 488 -1.27 22.33 -9.20
CA LEU A 488 -0.34 22.90 -10.18
C LEU A 488 0.38 24.15 -9.67
N SER A 489 0.04 24.65 -8.47
CA SER A 489 0.63 25.87 -7.92
C SER A 489 2.09 25.72 -7.49
N ALA A 490 2.57 24.48 -7.35
CA ALA A 490 4.00 24.20 -7.15
C ALA A 490 4.83 24.35 -8.44
N ILE A 491 4.19 24.43 -9.61
CA ILE A 491 4.89 24.56 -10.89
C ILE A 491 5.27 26.04 -11.12
N PRO A 492 6.54 26.35 -11.47
CA PRO A 492 6.95 27.71 -11.81
C PRO A 492 6.17 28.27 -13.02
N ARG A 493 5.63 29.49 -12.87
CA ARG A 493 4.69 30.09 -13.84
C ARG A 493 5.36 30.42 -15.17
N ASN A 494 6.66 30.69 -15.15
CA ASN A 494 7.46 30.93 -16.35
C ASN A 494 7.57 29.69 -17.25
N LEU A 495 7.20 28.50 -16.77
CA LEU A 495 7.12 27.28 -17.57
C LEU A 495 5.76 27.09 -18.25
N PHE A 496 4.76 27.92 -17.92
CA PHE A 496 3.44 27.86 -18.53
C PHE A 496 3.45 28.53 -19.90
N ARG A 497 2.62 28.03 -20.82
CA ARG A 497 2.48 28.63 -22.16
C ARG A 497 1.46 29.76 -22.07
N GLY A 498 1.84 30.98 -22.46
CA GLY A 498 0.92 32.11 -22.52
C GLY A 498 0.11 32.15 -23.81
N GLY A 499 -1.11 32.65 -23.73
CA GLY A 499 -1.97 32.99 -24.87
C GLY A 499 -2.82 34.21 -24.59
N THR A 500 -3.36 34.83 -25.63
CA THR A 500 -4.27 35.98 -25.56
C THR A 500 -5.43 35.73 -26.50
N ASN A 501 -6.66 35.91 -26.00
CA ASN A 501 -7.88 35.74 -26.78
C ASN A 501 -8.24 37.05 -27.54
N TYR A 502 -9.27 37.05 -28.38
CA TYR A 502 -9.69 38.18 -29.20
C TYR A 502 -10.18 39.39 -28.37
N SER A 503 -10.63 39.18 -27.13
CA SER A 503 -11.00 40.27 -26.21
C SER A 503 -9.81 40.86 -25.46
N GLY A 504 -8.58 40.40 -25.73
CA GLY A 504 -7.36 40.86 -25.07
C GLY A 504 -7.10 40.21 -23.70
N GLN A 505 -7.91 39.22 -23.30
CA GLN A 505 -7.72 38.48 -22.07
C GLN A 505 -6.56 37.49 -22.20
N GLU A 506 -5.58 37.61 -21.30
CA GLU A 506 -4.46 36.68 -21.24
C GLU A 506 -4.79 35.42 -20.44
N TYR A 507 -4.30 34.28 -20.91
CA TYR A 507 -4.43 32.98 -20.25
C TYR A 507 -3.15 32.16 -20.31
N TYR A 508 -3.08 31.13 -19.47
CA TYR A 508 -2.07 30.08 -19.50
C TYR A 508 -2.66 28.78 -20.05
N THR A 509 -1.91 28.08 -20.88
CA THR A 509 -2.10 26.67 -21.22
C THR A 509 -1.03 25.85 -20.49
N ILE A 510 -1.47 24.92 -19.66
CA ILE A 510 -0.61 24.14 -18.77
C ILE A 510 -0.74 22.66 -19.13
N PRO A 511 0.18 22.11 -19.95
CA PRO A 511 0.22 20.68 -20.22
C PRO A 511 0.88 19.96 -19.05
N PHE A 512 0.20 18.98 -18.46
CA PHE A 512 0.75 18.16 -17.38
C PHE A 512 0.42 16.69 -17.62
N GLN A 513 1.12 15.81 -16.92
CA GLN A 513 0.88 14.38 -16.95
C GLN A 513 0.48 13.90 -15.57
N ILE A 514 -0.45 12.95 -15.53
CA ILE A 514 -0.65 12.14 -14.33
C ILE A 514 -0.11 10.76 -14.66
N ALA A 515 0.98 10.39 -14.02
CA ALA A 515 1.54 9.05 -14.06
C ALA A 515 0.70 8.15 -13.15
N MET A 516 0.00 7.20 -13.75
CA MET A 516 -0.79 6.18 -13.06
C MET A 516 0.00 4.87 -13.02
N THR A 517 0.32 4.36 -11.84
CA THR A 517 1.07 3.12 -11.67
C THR A 517 0.17 2.05 -11.05
N PRO A 518 -0.31 1.07 -11.84
CA PRO A 518 -1.04 -0.07 -11.32
C PRO A 518 -0.12 -0.98 -10.51
N THR A 519 -0.58 -1.39 -9.33
CA THR A 519 0.05 -2.41 -8.48
C THR A 519 -0.95 -3.55 -8.23
N SER A 520 -0.55 -4.60 -7.51
CA SER A 520 -1.39 -5.75 -7.17
C SER A 520 -2.84 -5.44 -6.80
N ALA A 521 -3.02 -4.46 -5.91
CA ALA A 521 -4.33 -4.13 -5.36
C ALA A 521 -4.52 -2.61 -5.12
N SER A 522 -3.67 -1.78 -5.70
CA SER A 522 -3.82 -0.32 -5.66
C SER A 522 -3.40 0.33 -6.97
N ILE A 523 -3.81 1.59 -7.14
CA ILE A 523 -3.37 2.43 -8.25
C ILE A 523 -2.73 3.67 -7.64
N LEU A 524 -1.44 3.86 -7.91
CA LEU A 524 -0.71 5.04 -7.44
C LEU A 524 -0.78 6.13 -8.50
N PHE A 525 -0.91 7.38 -8.07
CA PHE A 525 -0.92 8.53 -8.96
C PHE A 525 0.19 9.49 -8.58
N ASN A 526 0.86 10.02 -9.60
CA ASN A 526 1.87 11.04 -9.44
C ASN A 526 1.68 12.14 -10.48
N LEU A 527 1.70 13.40 -10.06
CA LEU A 527 1.68 14.54 -10.95
C LEU A 527 3.08 14.73 -11.56
N GLU A 528 3.18 14.73 -12.88
CA GLU A 528 4.42 14.99 -13.61
C GLU A 528 4.27 16.23 -14.51
N PHE A 529 5.29 17.08 -14.55
CA PHE A 529 5.38 18.22 -15.46
C PHE A 529 6.81 18.35 -15.99
N ASN A 530 6.99 18.39 -17.31
CA ASN A 530 8.31 18.38 -17.97
C ASN A 530 9.28 17.30 -17.46
N GLY A 531 8.76 16.10 -17.17
CA GLY A 531 9.55 14.96 -16.67
C GLY A 531 9.92 15.04 -15.18
N VAL A 532 9.39 16.02 -14.46
CA VAL A 532 9.60 16.22 -13.01
C VAL A 532 8.34 15.83 -12.24
N SER A 533 8.52 15.12 -11.13
CA SER A 533 7.45 14.72 -10.20
C SER A 533 7.07 15.87 -9.24
N TYR A 534 5.76 16.03 -9.01
CA TYR A 534 5.15 17.01 -8.11
C TYR A 534 4.15 16.38 -7.11
N GLY A 535 3.98 15.04 -7.11
CA GLY A 535 2.88 14.36 -6.41
C GLY A 535 3.19 13.66 -5.07
N SER A 536 4.38 13.80 -4.47
CA SER A 536 4.70 13.14 -3.19
C SER A 536 4.26 14.00 -1.99
N SER A 537 3.22 13.54 -1.30
CA SER A 537 2.27 14.24 -0.42
C SER A 537 2.75 14.79 0.94
N ASN A 538 4.06 14.96 1.16
CA ASN A 538 4.54 15.64 2.38
C ASN A 538 5.43 16.83 2.04
N PHE A 539 5.65 17.18 0.76
CA PHE A 539 6.59 18.25 0.42
C PHE A 539 6.16 19.59 1.00
N GLU A 540 4.90 20.01 0.79
CA GLU A 540 4.37 21.28 1.30
C GLU A 540 4.34 21.32 2.83
N GLU A 541 4.00 20.21 3.48
CA GLU A 541 4.01 20.10 4.94
C GLU A 541 5.44 20.18 5.50
N LEU A 542 6.38 19.45 4.90
CA LEU A 542 7.77 19.43 5.29
C LEU A 542 8.47 20.74 4.96
N SER A 543 8.11 21.43 3.87
CA SER A 543 8.66 22.74 3.54
C SER A 543 8.18 23.80 4.51
N ALA A 544 6.89 23.81 4.86
CA ALA A 544 6.34 24.65 5.90
C ALA A 544 7.00 24.38 7.25
N THR A 545 7.17 23.12 7.61
CA THR A 545 7.84 22.69 8.85
C THR A 545 9.32 23.12 8.86
N TYR A 546 10.03 22.90 7.75
CA TYR A 546 11.43 23.28 7.60
C TYR A 546 11.62 24.80 7.75
N VAL A 547 10.81 25.62 7.07
CA VAL A 547 10.92 27.08 7.18
C VAL A 547 10.56 27.55 8.58
N LYS A 548 9.47 27.03 9.16
CA LYS A 548 9.06 27.36 10.53
C LYS A 548 10.20 27.09 11.52
N LEU A 549 10.70 25.85 11.58
CA LEU A 549 11.71 25.45 12.55
C LEU A 549 13.09 26.07 12.29
N SER A 550 13.44 26.31 11.03
CA SER A 550 14.72 26.97 10.70
C SER A 550 14.70 28.49 10.91
N SER A 551 13.52 29.12 10.87
CA SER A 551 13.36 30.55 11.16
C SER A 551 13.59 30.89 12.64
N GLU A 552 13.38 29.92 13.54
CA GLU A 552 13.66 30.06 14.97
C GLU A 552 15.18 30.13 15.26
N THR A 553 16.04 29.72 14.31
CA THR A 553 17.50 29.77 14.47
C THR A 553 18.18 30.07 13.14
N PRO A 554 18.12 31.32 12.63
CA PRO A 554 18.65 31.69 11.31
C PRO A 554 20.15 31.46 11.14
N GLU A 555 20.90 31.34 12.24
CA GLU A 555 22.35 31.12 12.28
C GLU A 555 22.75 29.80 11.60
N ILE A 556 21.84 28.82 11.51
CA ILE A 556 22.12 27.56 10.80
C ILE A 556 22.42 27.77 9.31
N PHE A 557 21.97 28.89 8.73
CA PHE A 557 22.25 29.27 7.35
C PHE A 557 23.57 30.04 7.19
N GLN A 558 24.29 30.37 8.26
CA GLN A 558 25.46 31.25 8.23
C GLN A 558 26.48 30.84 7.15
N TYR A 559 26.72 29.54 6.99
CA TYR A 559 27.70 28.99 6.06
C TYR A 559 27.09 28.39 4.78
N LEU A 560 25.77 28.47 4.63
CA LEU A 560 25.05 27.96 3.46
C LEU A 560 24.95 29.04 2.36
N PRO A 561 24.98 28.64 1.08
CA PRO A 561 24.90 29.57 -0.05
C PRO A 561 23.47 30.03 -0.37
N TYR A 562 22.53 29.83 0.55
CA TYR A 562 21.12 30.20 0.47
C TYR A 562 20.55 30.40 1.88
N GLY A 563 19.28 30.80 1.95
CA GLY A 563 18.55 31.02 3.18
C GLY A 563 19.12 32.18 4.04
N PRO A 564 18.48 32.49 5.18
CA PRO A 564 17.20 31.96 5.64
C PRO A 564 16.06 32.30 4.67
N PHE A 565 14.96 31.57 4.76
CA PHE A 565 13.78 31.77 3.91
C PHE A 565 12.70 32.51 4.71
N GLU A 566 12.05 33.50 4.09
CA GLU A 566 11.03 34.32 4.74
C GLU A 566 9.67 33.62 4.82
N SER A 567 9.43 32.61 3.97
CA SER A 567 8.20 31.82 3.92
C SER A 567 8.43 30.46 3.28
N SER A 568 7.49 29.52 3.48
CA SER A 568 7.46 28.22 2.80
C SER A 568 7.48 28.40 1.27
N ASP A 569 6.69 29.34 0.76
CA ASP A 569 6.63 29.65 -0.67
C ASP A 569 8.01 30.08 -1.22
N ALA A 570 8.79 30.83 -0.45
CA ALA A 570 10.14 31.25 -0.84
C ALA A 570 11.10 30.05 -0.92
N TYR A 571 10.99 29.10 0.02
CA TYR A 571 11.75 27.85 -0.04
C TYR A 571 11.31 26.97 -1.21
N ASP A 572 9.99 26.84 -1.43
CA ASP A 572 9.43 26.01 -2.49
C ASP A 572 9.85 26.50 -3.87
N GLN A 573 9.87 27.82 -4.08
CA GLN A 573 10.41 28.43 -5.28
C GLN A 573 11.91 28.16 -5.44
N TRP A 574 12.69 28.30 -4.35
CA TRP A 574 14.13 28.02 -4.39
C TRP A 574 14.40 26.55 -4.74
N TYR A 575 13.72 25.61 -4.09
CA TYR A 575 13.82 24.18 -4.34
C TYR A 575 13.41 23.82 -5.77
N SER A 576 12.25 24.33 -6.20
CA SER A 576 11.68 24.06 -7.53
C SER A 576 12.51 24.64 -8.66
N ASN A 577 13.25 25.72 -8.42
CA ASN A 577 14.08 26.34 -9.45
C ASN A 577 15.51 25.80 -9.49
N ARG A 578 16.04 25.26 -8.38
CA ARG A 578 17.47 24.89 -8.28
C ARG A 578 17.75 23.41 -8.09
N ILE A 579 16.86 22.70 -7.38
CA ILE A 579 17.09 21.30 -7.00
C ILE A 579 16.21 20.40 -7.86
N ARG A 580 14.89 20.66 -7.84
CA ARG A 580 13.88 19.83 -8.50
C ARG A 580 14.10 19.61 -10.01
N PRO A 581 14.57 20.59 -10.82
CA PRO A 581 14.69 20.40 -12.28
C PRO A 581 15.86 19.52 -12.73
N THR A 582 16.85 19.30 -11.86
CA THR A 582 18.04 18.51 -12.22
C THR A 582 17.93 17.07 -11.71
N LYS A 583 18.42 16.12 -12.50
CA LYS A 583 18.56 14.71 -12.07
C LYS A 583 19.78 14.48 -11.17
N GLU A 584 20.65 15.47 -11.05
CA GLU A 584 21.90 15.38 -10.31
C GLU A 584 21.74 15.73 -8.82
N SER A 585 20.54 16.15 -8.40
CA SER A 585 20.30 16.64 -7.03
C SER A 585 18.96 16.19 -6.46
N ILE A 586 18.99 15.70 -5.22
CA ILE A 586 17.83 15.37 -4.41
C ILE A 586 18.10 15.76 -2.95
N ILE A 587 17.07 16.25 -2.25
CA ILE A 587 17.13 16.56 -0.81
C ILE A 587 16.16 15.64 -0.09
N PHE A 588 16.63 15.07 1.01
CA PHE A 588 15.88 14.26 1.95
C PHE A 588 15.55 15.06 3.21
N ALA A 589 14.34 14.88 3.72
CA ALA A 589 14.00 15.25 5.09
C ALA A 589 14.52 14.18 6.06
N ILE A 590 15.04 14.60 7.20
CA ILE A 590 15.43 13.72 8.30
C ILE A 590 14.27 13.65 9.28
N ILE A 591 13.59 12.51 9.33
CA ILE A 591 12.44 12.26 10.19
C ILE A 591 12.81 11.21 11.24
N LEU A 592 12.50 11.49 12.50
CA LEU A 592 12.81 10.60 13.62
C LEU A 592 11.60 9.73 13.97
N LYS A 593 11.88 8.48 14.37
CA LYS A 593 10.91 7.62 15.03
C LYS A 593 10.74 8.00 16.50
N ALA A 594 9.63 7.61 17.11
CA ALA A 594 9.39 7.82 18.54
C ALA A 594 10.50 7.17 19.39
N GLY A 595 10.94 7.87 20.44
CA GLY A 595 12.01 7.39 21.30
C GLY A 595 12.66 8.47 22.16
N ILE A 596 13.91 8.22 22.57
CA ILE A 596 14.73 9.15 23.36
C ILE A 596 16.02 9.44 22.60
N ALA A 597 16.25 10.70 22.26
CA ALA A 597 17.51 11.16 21.70
C ALA A 597 18.39 11.73 22.82
N ARG A 598 19.58 11.14 23.03
CA ARG A 598 20.57 11.66 23.97
C ARG A 598 21.40 12.76 23.34
N LYS A 599 21.37 13.95 23.94
CA LYS A 599 22.12 15.11 23.50
C LYS A 599 23.25 15.41 24.47
N ARG A 600 24.49 15.45 23.98
CA ARG A 600 25.64 15.75 24.83
C ARG A 600 25.68 17.23 25.16
N LYS A 601 25.78 17.59 26.44
CA LYS A 601 25.93 18.98 26.88
C LYS A 601 27.23 19.58 26.32
N PRO A 602 27.26 20.86 25.90
CA PRO A 602 28.49 21.51 25.44
C PRO A 602 29.60 21.45 26.51
N GLY A 603 30.80 21.02 26.12
CA GLY A 603 31.97 21.01 27.01
C GLY A 603 32.01 19.93 28.10
N SER A 604 31.03 19.03 28.19
CA SER A 604 31.03 17.94 29.18
C SER A 604 30.70 16.56 28.57
N ASP A 605 30.91 15.51 29.35
CA ASP A 605 30.51 14.12 29.02
C ASP A 605 29.09 13.77 29.50
N GLU A 606 28.35 14.74 30.03
CA GLU A 606 26.96 14.57 30.43
C GLU A 606 26.00 14.65 29.23
N PHE A 607 24.89 13.92 29.33
CA PHE A 607 23.82 13.89 28.33
C PHE A 607 22.51 14.40 28.92
N GLU A 608 21.74 15.13 28.11
CA GLU A 608 20.33 15.39 28.34
C GLU A 608 19.48 14.45 27.46
N GLU A 609 18.37 13.96 28.00
CA GLU A 609 17.45 13.09 27.26
C GLU A 609 16.35 13.94 26.61
N LEU A 610 16.20 13.79 25.30
CA LEU A 610 15.15 14.45 24.51
C LEU A 610 14.14 13.40 24.10
N LYS A 611 12.95 13.44 24.69
CA LYS A 611 11.82 12.65 24.18
C LYS A 611 11.44 13.14 22.79
N VAL A 612 11.36 12.22 21.84
CA VAL A 612 10.97 12.47 20.45
C VAL A 612 9.74 11.64 20.12
N GLU A 613 8.80 12.27 19.42
CA GLU A 613 7.58 11.62 18.92
C GLU A 613 7.85 11.08 17.51
N ASP A 614 7.04 10.10 17.09
CA ASP A 614 7.14 9.55 15.75
C ASP A 614 6.81 10.62 14.71
N GLY A 615 7.59 10.68 13.63
CA GLY A 615 7.43 11.72 12.61
C GLY A 615 8.13 13.05 12.92
N THR A 616 8.92 13.16 14.00
CA THR A 616 9.60 14.42 14.35
C THR A 616 10.61 14.84 13.27
N PHE A 617 10.41 16.02 12.68
CA PHE A 617 11.35 16.61 11.71
C PHE A 617 12.62 17.11 12.38
N ALA A 618 13.79 16.63 11.93
CA ALA A 618 15.08 16.95 12.52
C ALA A 618 16.01 17.78 11.63
N GLY A 619 15.70 17.91 10.33
CA GLY A 619 16.51 18.65 9.39
C GLY A 619 16.45 18.10 7.98
N THR A 620 17.42 18.49 7.16
CA THR A 620 17.57 18.04 5.78
C THR A 620 19.02 17.61 5.48
N THR A 621 19.17 16.73 4.51
CA THR A 621 20.44 16.38 3.87
C THR A 621 20.15 15.99 2.43
N GLY A 622 21.14 15.69 1.60
CA GLY A 622 20.86 15.36 0.20
C GLY A 622 22.05 14.77 -0.54
N LEU A 623 21.76 14.34 -1.76
CA LEU A 623 22.73 13.92 -2.75
C LEU A 623 22.69 14.95 -3.86
N ILE A 624 23.77 15.68 -4.08
CA ILE A 624 23.83 16.79 -5.02
C ILE A 624 25.06 16.67 -5.92
N ARG A 625 24.99 17.27 -7.12
CA ARG A 625 26.05 17.18 -8.15
C ARG A 625 26.47 15.74 -8.40
N ALA A 626 25.50 14.83 -8.53
CA ALA A 626 25.80 13.48 -8.96
C ALA A 626 26.40 13.49 -10.37
N ASP A 627 27.48 12.75 -10.56
CA ASP A 627 28.17 12.51 -11.82
C ASP A 627 28.20 10.99 -12.04
N PRO A 628 27.18 10.45 -12.74
CA PRO A 628 27.06 9.01 -12.95
C PRO A 628 28.21 8.44 -13.76
N ASP A 629 28.72 9.18 -14.74
CA ASP A 629 29.80 8.73 -15.64
C ASP A 629 31.10 8.52 -14.87
N ASN A 630 31.37 9.37 -13.89
CA ASN A 630 32.55 9.25 -13.03
C ASN A 630 32.27 8.50 -11.71
N SER A 631 31.03 8.08 -11.46
CA SER A 631 30.61 7.38 -10.24
C SER A 631 30.89 8.21 -8.97
N VAL A 632 30.51 9.50 -9.02
CA VAL A 632 30.75 10.47 -7.95
C VAL A 632 29.45 11.13 -7.51
N VAL A 633 29.32 11.42 -6.22
CA VAL A 633 28.22 12.25 -5.70
C VAL A 633 28.69 13.07 -4.51
N GLU A 634 28.04 14.22 -4.24
CA GLU A 634 28.29 15.01 -3.04
C GLU A 634 27.13 14.92 -2.04
N VAL A 635 27.47 14.80 -0.76
CA VAL A 635 26.53 14.96 0.34
C VAL A 635 26.29 16.45 0.62
N GLY A 636 25.05 16.88 0.47
CA GLY A 636 24.58 18.22 0.78
C GLY A 636 23.13 18.41 0.31
N HIS A 637 22.39 19.43 0.71
CA HIS A 637 22.70 20.45 1.68
C HIS A 637 22.37 19.97 3.09
N VAL A 638 23.38 19.91 3.96
CA VAL A 638 23.22 19.39 5.32
C VAL A 638 22.75 20.49 6.26
N VAL A 639 21.53 20.36 6.77
CA VAL A 639 20.92 21.27 7.75
C VAL A 639 20.30 20.44 8.87
N LEU A 640 20.97 20.35 10.02
CA LEU A 640 20.37 19.78 11.24
C LEU A 640 19.84 20.91 12.11
N LEU A 641 18.64 20.73 12.67
CA LEU A 641 18.09 21.70 13.62
C LEU A 641 18.92 21.69 14.93
N PRO A 642 19.10 22.85 15.60
CA PRO A 642 19.93 22.98 16.80
C PRO A 642 19.54 22.03 17.93
N ARG A 643 18.24 21.71 18.04
CA ARG A 643 17.74 20.72 19.01
C ARG A 643 18.42 19.35 18.87
N PHE A 644 18.83 18.98 17.66
CA PHE A 644 19.48 17.69 17.36
C PHE A 644 21.00 17.79 17.16
N HIS A 645 21.61 18.96 17.37
CA HIS A 645 23.06 19.05 17.39
C HIS A 645 23.64 18.27 18.57
N ARG A 646 24.82 17.66 18.38
CA ARG A 646 25.49 16.81 19.39
C ARG A 646 24.64 15.59 19.83
N THR A 647 23.74 15.15 18.95
CA THR A 647 23.00 13.88 19.08
C THR A 647 23.46 12.88 18.00
N PHE A 648 22.89 11.68 18.03
CA PHE A 648 23.12 10.65 17.01
C PHE A 648 22.56 11.00 15.63
N VAL A 649 21.56 11.89 15.56
CA VAL A 649 20.70 12.08 14.39
C VAL A 649 21.52 12.36 13.13
N GLY A 650 22.48 13.27 13.22
CA GLY A 650 23.34 13.60 12.09
C GLY A 650 24.22 12.43 11.66
N THR A 651 24.77 11.68 12.61
CA THR A 651 25.59 10.50 12.29
C THR A 651 24.74 9.44 11.61
N ALA A 652 23.60 9.07 12.19
CA ALA A 652 22.73 8.02 11.67
C ALA A 652 22.19 8.36 10.27
N ALA A 653 21.73 9.59 10.04
CA ALA A 653 21.23 10.01 8.72
C ALA A 653 22.30 9.86 7.62
N HIS A 654 23.54 10.26 7.91
CA HIS A 654 24.62 10.15 6.94
C HIS A 654 25.19 8.74 6.83
N THR A 655 25.14 7.91 7.89
CA THR A 655 25.45 6.48 7.79
C THR A 655 24.52 5.77 6.81
N LEU A 656 23.21 6.04 6.86
CA LEU A 656 22.25 5.47 5.91
C LEU A 656 22.57 5.87 4.46
N LEU A 657 22.87 7.16 4.24
CA LEU A 657 23.26 7.64 2.91
C LEU A 657 24.57 7.00 2.43
N LEU A 658 25.58 6.90 3.30
CA LEU A 658 26.88 6.32 2.92
C LEU A 658 26.77 4.84 2.58
N ASN A 659 26.00 4.06 3.34
CA ASN A 659 25.69 2.67 2.97
C ASN A 659 25.03 2.62 1.59
N HIS A 660 23.98 3.42 1.36
CA HIS A 660 23.30 3.45 0.07
C HIS A 660 24.22 3.83 -1.10
N MET A 661 25.15 4.76 -0.89
CA MET A 661 26.07 5.23 -1.93
C MET A 661 27.21 4.24 -2.20
N LEU A 662 27.83 3.68 -1.16
CA LEU A 662 29.11 2.97 -1.27
C LEU A 662 28.97 1.44 -1.20
N ASP A 663 27.91 0.88 -0.63
CA ASP A 663 27.71 -0.58 -0.60
C ASP A 663 27.42 -1.13 -2.01
N PRO A 664 27.85 -2.37 -2.31
CA PRO A 664 27.54 -3.02 -3.58
C PRO A 664 26.04 -3.38 -3.71
N PRO A 665 25.51 -3.50 -4.95
CA PRO A 665 24.21 -4.09 -5.20
C PRO A 665 24.04 -5.45 -4.54
N PRO A 666 22.84 -5.81 -4.06
CA PRO A 666 21.59 -5.05 -4.17
C PRO A 666 21.42 -3.94 -3.11
N ASN A 667 22.35 -3.80 -2.17
CA ASN A 667 22.17 -2.96 -0.97
C ASN A 667 22.55 -1.48 -1.17
N GLY A 668 23.34 -1.17 -2.19
CA GLY A 668 23.75 0.19 -2.52
C GLY A 668 24.11 0.37 -4.00
N LEU A 669 24.61 1.56 -4.33
CA LEU A 669 24.94 2.01 -5.68
C LEU A 669 26.38 1.69 -6.10
N HIS A 670 27.23 1.25 -5.17
CA HIS A 670 28.65 0.97 -5.39
C HIS A 670 29.42 2.13 -6.03
N LEU A 671 29.16 3.35 -5.58
CA LEU A 671 29.83 4.53 -6.11
C LEU A 671 31.32 4.52 -5.77
N ARG A 672 32.15 5.06 -6.66
CA ARG A 672 33.59 5.16 -6.41
C ARG A 672 33.95 6.21 -5.38
N ARG A 673 33.18 7.30 -5.31
CA ARG A 673 33.54 8.48 -4.51
C ARG A 673 32.32 9.24 -4.00
N VAL A 674 32.35 9.54 -2.70
CA VAL A 674 31.43 10.47 -2.06
C VAL A 674 32.19 11.70 -1.60
N GLN A 675 31.66 12.88 -1.89
CA GLN A 675 32.26 14.17 -1.56
C GLN A 675 31.47 14.91 -0.47
N TRP A 676 32.16 15.78 0.27
CA TRP A 676 31.58 16.71 1.23
C TRP A 676 32.26 18.07 1.08
N GLN A 677 31.47 19.13 0.82
CA GLN A 677 32.01 20.50 0.69
C GLN A 677 31.54 21.40 1.82
N ALA A 678 32.43 21.66 2.79
CA ALA A 678 32.20 22.64 3.84
C ALA A 678 32.74 24.01 3.43
N PHE A 679 32.21 25.11 3.99
CA PHE A 679 32.92 26.39 3.92
C PHE A 679 34.23 26.19 4.70
N SER A 680 35.38 26.57 4.14
CA SER A 680 36.71 26.42 4.76
C SER A 680 36.81 26.95 6.20
N ARG A 681 35.96 27.90 6.61
CA ARG A 681 35.90 28.44 7.98
C ARG A 681 34.90 27.74 8.90
N ASN A 682 34.08 26.83 8.37
CA ASN A 682 33.11 26.08 9.15
C ASN A 682 33.77 24.81 9.71
N GLN A 683 34.55 25.00 10.77
CA GLN A 683 35.27 23.91 11.43
C GLN A 683 34.33 22.82 11.96
N ALA A 684 33.12 23.18 12.36
CA ALA A 684 32.12 22.22 12.83
C ALA A 684 31.67 21.25 11.72
N SER A 685 31.45 21.75 10.50
CA SER A 685 31.10 20.90 9.35
C SER A 685 32.26 20.04 8.89
N ILE A 686 33.49 20.58 8.88
CA ILE A 686 34.71 19.81 8.57
C ILE A 686 34.89 18.67 9.57
N ALA A 687 34.79 18.96 10.87
CA ALA A 687 34.90 17.95 11.92
C ALA A 687 33.76 16.91 11.87
N ALA A 688 32.56 17.31 11.44
CA ALA A 688 31.45 16.38 11.23
C ALA A 688 31.74 15.40 10.09
N ALA A 689 32.23 15.88 8.95
CA ALA A 689 32.61 15.02 7.82
C ALA A 689 33.77 14.07 8.20
N GLN A 690 34.81 14.59 8.85
CA GLN A 690 35.95 13.76 9.30
C GLN A 690 35.53 12.67 10.28
N ARG A 691 34.60 12.97 11.19
CA ARG A 691 34.03 11.96 12.10
C ARG A 691 33.31 10.84 11.36
N LEU A 692 32.74 11.12 10.19
CA LEU A 692 32.10 10.13 9.32
C LEU A 692 33.09 9.36 8.45
N GLY A 693 34.40 9.63 8.56
CA GLY A 693 35.45 8.96 7.82
C GLY A 693 35.98 9.73 6.61
N PHE A 694 35.40 10.89 6.27
CA PHE A 694 35.87 11.68 5.13
C PHE A 694 37.28 12.24 5.38
N GLN A 695 38.14 12.16 4.36
CA GLN A 695 39.47 12.72 4.37
C GLN A 695 39.48 14.12 3.75
N LEU A 696 40.17 15.08 4.39
CA LEU A 696 40.34 16.43 3.84
C LEU A 696 41.40 16.40 2.74
N GLU A 697 41.01 16.70 1.51
CA GLU A 697 41.93 16.71 0.36
C GLU A 697 42.48 18.10 0.04
N GLY A 698 41.77 19.17 0.40
CA GLY A 698 42.28 20.52 0.22
C GLY A 698 41.24 21.64 0.31
N ILE A 699 41.72 22.88 0.14
CA ILE A 699 40.87 24.07 0.07
C ILE A 699 40.75 24.54 -1.38
N ILE A 700 39.55 24.45 -1.93
CA ILE A 700 39.21 25.02 -3.24
C ILE A 700 38.93 26.51 -3.05
N ARG A 701 39.88 27.35 -3.48
CA ARG A 701 39.74 28.81 -3.40
C ARG A 701 38.70 29.31 -4.39
N TRP A 702 37.98 30.36 -3.99
CA TRP A 702 36.97 31.08 -4.77
C TRP A 702 35.94 30.20 -5.51
N GLN A 703 35.60 29.04 -4.96
CA GLN A 703 34.76 28.05 -5.63
C GLN A 703 33.31 28.55 -5.88
N ARG A 704 32.78 29.41 -5.00
CA ARG A 704 31.36 29.82 -5.06
C ARG A 704 31.15 31.31 -4.84
N VAL A 705 30.17 31.87 -5.54
CA VAL A 705 29.62 33.20 -5.29
C VAL A 705 28.44 33.08 -4.31
N LEU A 706 28.44 33.87 -3.25
CA LEU A 706 27.39 33.91 -2.25
C LEU A 706 26.34 34.99 -2.55
N PRO A 707 25.09 34.84 -2.10
CA PRO A 707 24.08 35.89 -2.17
C PRO A 707 24.49 37.17 -1.44
N LYS A 708 23.89 38.30 -1.85
CA LYS A 708 24.04 39.59 -1.14
C LYS A 708 23.67 39.43 0.34
N GLY A 709 24.47 40.00 1.24
CA GLY A 709 24.26 39.92 2.69
C GLY A 709 24.95 38.75 3.40
N LYS A 710 25.43 37.73 2.68
CA LYS A 710 26.27 36.67 3.25
C LYS A 710 27.74 37.11 3.32
N LYS A 711 28.48 36.61 4.32
CA LYS A 711 29.92 36.85 4.46
C LYS A 711 30.71 35.78 3.70
N GLY A 712 31.61 36.21 2.82
CA GLY A 712 32.61 35.35 2.16
C GLY A 712 33.85 35.11 3.03
N ASN A 713 35.00 34.87 2.42
CA ASN A 713 36.30 34.91 3.12
C ASN A 713 36.68 36.36 3.53
N GLU A 714 37.54 36.56 4.54
CA GLU A 714 38.15 37.88 4.86
C GLU A 714 38.77 38.50 3.59
N SER A 715 38.68 39.78 3.31
CA SER A 715 37.96 40.92 3.89
C SER A 715 36.74 41.19 3.02
N GLY A 716 35.62 41.62 3.61
CA GLY A 716 34.40 41.97 2.89
C GLY A 716 34.53 43.12 1.87
N VAL A 717 35.75 43.55 1.54
CA VAL A 717 36.05 44.46 0.45
C VAL A 717 36.05 43.61 -0.81
N ILE A 718 35.01 43.77 -1.62
CA ILE A 718 35.16 43.62 -3.07
C ILE A 718 36.22 44.67 -3.42
N ASP A 719 37.50 44.31 -3.39
CA ASP A 719 38.58 45.16 -3.91
C ASP A 719 38.19 45.50 -5.34
N ASP A 720 38.42 46.73 -5.78
CA ASP A 720 38.20 47.17 -7.17
C ASP A 720 38.96 46.29 -8.19
N LYS A 721 39.83 45.38 -7.71
CA LYS A 721 40.56 44.34 -8.44
C LYS A 721 39.86 42.98 -8.55
N MET A 722 38.75 42.72 -7.84
CA MET A 722 37.98 41.47 -8.02
C MET A 722 37.06 41.56 -9.24
N PRO A 723 36.76 40.44 -9.93
CA PRO A 723 35.67 40.38 -10.91
C PRO A 723 34.34 40.66 -10.20
N GLY A 724 33.94 41.92 -10.16
CA GLY A 724 32.71 42.37 -9.49
C GLY A 724 31.45 42.11 -10.32
N LEU A 725 31.61 41.78 -11.60
CA LEU A 725 30.54 41.46 -12.53
C LEU A 725 30.69 40.02 -13.05
N ASP A 726 29.57 39.43 -13.42
CA ASP A 726 29.57 38.17 -14.17
C ASP A 726 30.22 38.34 -15.56
N PRO A 727 30.51 37.25 -16.29
CA PRO A 727 31.15 37.33 -17.61
C PRO A 727 30.39 38.15 -18.66
N THR A 728 29.12 38.46 -18.41
CA THR A 728 28.28 39.26 -19.32
C THR A 728 28.31 40.75 -19.00
N GLY A 729 28.87 41.15 -17.84
CA GLY A 729 28.87 42.53 -17.37
C GLY A 729 27.54 43.02 -16.80
N HIS A 730 26.47 42.23 -16.85
CA HIS A 730 25.13 42.68 -16.47
C HIS A 730 24.80 42.46 -15.00
N LYS A 731 25.52 41.58 -14.29
CA LYS A 731 25.19 41.19 -12.93
C LYS A 731 26.35 41.36 -11.97
N LYS A 732 26.15 42.13 -10.90
CA LYS A 732 27.09 42.21 -9.79
C LYS A 732 27.18 40.89 -9.03
N LEU A 733 28.39 40.34 -8.92
CA LEU A 733 28.66 39.14 -8.14
C LEU A 733 28.70 39.48 -6.64
N GLY A 734 28.21 38.55 -5.82
CA GLY A 734 28.33 38.66 -4.36
C GLY A 734 29.68 38.15 -3.84
N PRO A 735 29.88 38.09 -2.52
CA PRO A 735 31.14 37.67 -1.92
C PRO A 735 31.52 36.23 -2.29
N GLY A 736 32.82 35.97 -2.44
CA GLY A 736 33.32 34.63 -2.76
C GLY A 736 33.55 33.74 -1.53
N ARG A 737 33.34 32.43 -1.69
CA ARG A 737 33.56 31.39 -0.69
C ARG A 737 34.67 30.43 -1.11
N HIS A 738 35.57 30.11 -0.18
CA HIS A 738 36.47 28.96 -0.28
C HIS A 738 35.76 27.73 0.29
N SER A 739 36.00 26.56 -0.29
CA SER A 739 35.43 25.32 0.22
C SER A 739 36.52 24.36 0.64
N ALA A 740 36.38 23.78 1.82
CA ALA A 740 37.13 22.59 2.20
C ALA A 740 36.48 21.40 1.47
N MET A 741 37.26 20.72 0.63
CA MET A 741 36.86 19.51 -0.06
C MET A 741 37.28 18.31 0.76
N LEU A 742 36.31 17.47 1.13
CA LEU A 742 36.57 16.18 1.75
C LEU A 742 35.92 15.07 0.92
N SER A 743 36.46 13.86 1.03
CA SER A 743 35.87 12.69 0.39
C SER A 743 36.05 11.40 1.16
N LEU A 744 35.16 10.46 0.87
CA LEU A 744 35.26 9.07 1.27
C LEU A 744 35.13 8.22 0.00
N CYS A 745 36.14 7.41 -0.29
CA CYS A 745 36.18 6.57 -1.48
C CYS A 745 35.79 5.11 -1.15
N TRP A 746 35.47 4.33 -2.19
CA TRP A 746 35.04 2.94 -2.06
C TRP A 746 36.09 2.05 -1.37
N ASP A 747 37.37 2.35 -1.57
CA ASP A 747 38.49 1.67 -0.94
C ASP A 747 38.64 2.06 0.53
N ASP A 748 38.46 3.33 0.90
CA ASP A 748 38.34 3.72 2.31
C ASP A 748 37.18 2.98 3.00
N TRP A 749 36.06 2.85 2.30
CA TRP A 749 34.83 2.20 2.77
C TRP A 749 35.07 0.74 3.14
N GLU A 750 35.66 -0.04 2.23
CA GLU A 750 36.01 -1.45 2.46
C GLU A 750 37.17 -1.63 3.44
N ASN A 751 38.09 -0.67 3.52
CA ASN A 751 39.24 -0.71 4.44
C ASN A 751 38.91 -0.12 5.83
N GLY A 752 37.77 -0.51 6.41
CA GLY A 752 37.46 -0.23 7.82
C GLY A 752 36.69 1.06 8.09
N ALA A 753 36.40 1.92 7.11
CA ALA A 753 35.55 3.08 7.35
C ALA A 753 34.10 2.67 7.61
N ARG A 754 33.58 1.67 6.90
CA ARG A 754 32.24 1.11 7.10
C ARG A 754 32.03 0.62 8.54
N GLU A 755 32.94 -0.20 9.05
CA GLU A 755 32.86 -0.83 10.37
C GLU A 755 32.97 0.23 11.47
N ARG A 756 33.90 1.19 11.33
CA ARG A 756 34.03 2.32 12.27
C ARG A 756 32.78 3.17 12.31
N LEU A 757 32.19 3.46 11.16
CA LEU A 757 30.97 4.27 11.07
C LEU A 757 29.77 3.55 11.69
N HIS A 758 29.61 2.25 11.46
CA HIS A 758 28.58 1.45 12.12
C HIS A 758 28.76 1.45 13.65
N ALA A 759 29.96 1.22 14.15
CA ALA A 759 30.25 1.27 15.59
C ALA A 759 29.95 2.66 16.18
N LEU A 760 30.26 3.73 15.44
CA LEU A 760 29.94 5.09 15.85
C LEU A 760 28.42 5.31 15.93
N SER A 761 27.66 4.78 14.97
CA SER A 761 26.19 4.90 15.00
C SER A 761 25.59 4.14 16.18
N GLN A 762 26.05 2.91 16.46
CA GLN A 762 25.58 2.07 17.56
C GLN A 762 25.83 2.67 18.94
N LYS A 763 26.92 3.44 19.13
CA LYS A 763 27.24 4.08 20.41
C LYS A 763 26.17 5.06 20.92
N TYR A 764 25.29 5.51 20.03
CA TYR A 764 24.25 6.48 20.38
C TYR A 764 22.81 5.97 20.19
N TYR A 765 22.64 4.70 19.82
CA TYR A 765 21.34 4.02 19.82
C TYR A 765 21.02 3.44 21.21
#